data_AF-A0A426U845-F1
#
_entry.id   AF-A0A426U845-F1
#
_cell.length_a   1.000
_cell.length_b   1.000
_cell.length_c   1.000
_cell.angle_alpha   90.00
_cell.angle_beta   90.00
_cell.angle_gamma   90.00
#
_symmetry.space_group_name_H-M   'P 1'
#
loop_
_entity.id
_entity.type
_entity.pdbx_description
1 polymer ?
#
loop_
_entity_poly.entity_id
_entity_poly.type
_entity_poly.pdbx_seq_one_letter_code
_entity_poly.pdbx_strand_id
1 'polypeptide(L)'
;MVRLCFSCLLLTLLVGLWPVPPAAAQLPDELNVQRILDAHPGVLKQFTEDGRSAATLIESAALYYGLSPQIHLALLEATAGLLSDPAPPASRLQYPIGPSGPQGFAAQLEWASRELRAGLGPYERPPTVRFSDGMTLTLTLDQAMEGVAVQRLLAQGRTEAQWREVVERFGVAFERYFGTLLLLHPHSPPAAISQGFLLQPWPMGTRVEHLAYFDHAYPTVDSGLPGTGYATNYRGQTHVPYDGHDGNDYYFPDQPIGTPILAAAGGTAYARTHRGLGVVIVHPDGFETVYWHLDGFAPIFAGHIDSNVGVAVHAGDFIGTSGATGFVVGTPHLHFEVRRYGLQVDPYGWYGPGPDPCANYAGCLPSGWLWHPSLLGRYNFTPPGMLAGPSTMLNPPIGTLSVNPPSDLLFASEFDGHPVQRVGRGFPSFANNLRFTAGRNGQALLLDAATLTYPLAGNLDPSAGTLSLWAKLPESYPTGNIPRHYLLAASANPAAIPDYWNTLALRRDAVGPDGGPAWIFWTTGSDAASRDILAAPDALAAGWHHFALTWDAASGRKELYLNGQLAAATSAISLPTELGDTLHLGRFTHGSGHSNAELDQLLIYNRPLTATEIAALAAAPPADLTAPVVITDTTIRIDANAIASEGGIVAVQLGLNGTFEAPQPYYDAYRWSLPAHAGEHELAVRYSDRFGQTATVTQPLTLELPPLTRIYLPLVGR
;
A
#
# COMPACT_ATOMS: atom_id res chain seq x y z
N MET A 1 60.08 51.90 -3.07
CA MET A 1 60.29 50.75 -2.15
C MET A 1 58.97 50.45 -1.44
N VAL A 2 58.51 49.19 -1.52
CA VAL A 2 57.43 48.51 -0.74
C VAL A 2 55.96 48.84 -1.11
N ARG A 3 55.26 47.97 -1.90
CA ARG A 3 54.16 46.97 -1.59
C ARG A 3 52.79 47.61 -1.18
N LEU A 4 51.57 47.17 -1.56
CA LEU A 4 51.01 45.87 -2.00
C LEU A 4 49.58 46.04 -2.63
N CYS A 5 49.11 44.99 -3.33
CA CYS A 5 47.85 44.81 -4.09
C CYS A 5 46.56 44.59 -3.26
N PHE A 6 45.37 44.86 -3.84
CA PHE A 6 44.35 43.88 -4.31
C PHE A 6 42.96 44.53 -4.53
N SER A 7 42.38 44.43 -5.74
CA SER A 7 40.92 44.30 -6.06
C SER A 7 40.63 44.59 -7.55
N CYS A 8 40.15 43.60 -8.30
CA CYS A 8 39.50 43.66 -9.63
C CYS A 8 38.98 42.22 -9.89
N LEU A 9 37.82 41.89 -10.47
CA LEU A 9 37.01 42.56 -11.47
C LEU A 9 35.60 41.91 -11.45
N LEU A 10 34.52 42.70 -11.54
CA LEU A 10 33.16 42.24 -11.86
C LEU A 10 32.75 43.02 -13.11
N LEU A 11 32.48 42.35 -14.23
CA LEU A 11 31.83 43.00 -15.37
C LEU A 11 30.91 42.02 -16.11
N THR A 12 29.71 42.52 -16.35
CA THR A 12 28.53 41.95 -17.01
C THR A 12 28.68 41.88 -18.53
N LEU A 13 27.99 40.92 -19.17
CA LEU A 13 27.59 41.05 -20.58
C LEU A 13 26.18 40.47 -20.78
N LEU A 14 25.23 41.35 -21.11
CA LEU A 14 23.90 41.02 -21.66
C LEU A 14 24.04 40.80 -23.18
N VAL A 15 23.43 39.73 -23.71
CA VAL A 15 23.10 39.59 -25.15
C VAL A 15 21.64 39.15 -25.27
N GLY A 16 20.92 39.77 -26.21
CA GLY A 16 19.46 39.75 -26.34
C GLY A 16 18.85 38.41 -26.76
N LEU A 17 17.65 38.16 -26.21
CA LEU A 17 16.77 37.04 -26.51
C LEU A 17 15.85 37.40 -27.69
N TRP A 18 15.98 36.69 -28.80
CA TRP A 18 14.85 36.40 -29.69
C TRP A 18 14.19 35.11 -29.21
N PRO A 19 12.86 34.94 -29.36
CA PRO A 19 12.18 33.72 -28.96
C PRO A 19 12.60 32.60 -29.91
N VAL A 20 13.52 31.75 -29.45
CA VAL A 20 13.73 30.43 -30.05
C VAL A 20 12.45 29.64 -29.80
N PRO A 21 11.79 29.06 -30.83
CA PRO A 21 10.64 28.21 -30.59
C PRO A 21 11.05 27.04 -29.67
N PRO A 22 10.18 26.59 -28.76
CA PRO A 22 10.53 25.51 -27.85
C PRO A 22 10.93 24.28 -28.69
N ALA A 23 12.18 23.87 -28.54
CA ALA A 23 12.59 22.55 -28.99
C ALA A 23 11.69 21.56 -28.25
N ALA A 24 10.88 20.83 -29.01
CA ALA A 24 10.12 19.71 -28.47
C ALA A 24 11.09 18.84 -27.66
N ALA A 25 10.74 18.52 -26.43
CA ALA A 25 11.44 17.54 -25.62
C ALA A 25 11.25 16.15 -26.24
N GLN A 26 11.87 15.92 -27.39
CA GLN A 26 12.21 14.59 -27.82
C GLN A 26 13.33 14.13 -26.88
N LEU A 27 13.00 13.20 -25.99
CA LEU A 27 14.02 12.32 -25.43
C LEU A 27 14.81 11.78 -26.63
N PRO A 28 16.12 12.06 -26.73
CA PRO A 28 16.88 11.65 -27.90
C PRO A 28 16.81 10.13 -28.02
N ASP A 29 16.77 9.65 -29.26
CA ASP A 29 16.93 8.25 -29.60
C ASP A 29 18.10 7.65 -28.80
N GLU A 30 17.74 6.73 -27.90
CA GLU A 30 18.60 5.83 -27.13
C GLU A 30 19.48 6.50 -26.04
N LEU A 31 19.28 6.05 -24.80
CA LEU A 31 20.24 6.14 -23.69
C LEU A 31 21.52 5.33 -23.96
N ASN A 32 22.03 5.31 -25.19
CA ASN A 32 23.12 4.44 -25.64
C ASN A 32 24.42 4.82 -24.91
N VAL A 33 24.57 4.37 -23.66
CA VAL A 33 25.73 4.65 -22.82
C VAL A 33 26.96 4.10 -23.51
N GLN A 34 26.85 2.96 -24.18
CA GLN A 34 27.94 2.39 -24.97
C GLN A 34 28.44 3.37 -26.04
N ARG A 35 27.56 4.04 -26.79
CA ARG A 35 27.93 5.08 -27.77
C ARG A 35 28.68 6.24 -27.11
N ILE A 36 28.23 6.67 -25.93
CA ILE A 36 28.92 7.72 -25.16
C ILE A 36 30.31 7.23 -24.73
N LEU A 37 30.42 6.00 -24.23
CA LEU A 37 31.69 5.43 -23.81
C LEU A 37 32.66 5.25 -24.99
N ASP A 38 32.17 4.81 -26.15
CA ASP A 38 32.96 4.62 -27.37
C ASP A 38 33.53 5.95 -27.91
N ALA A 39 32.82 7.05 -27.70
CA ALA A 39 33.28 8.39 -28.08
C ALA A 39 34.43 8.92 -27.21
N HIS A 40 34.77 8.24 -26.11
CA HIS A 40 35.74 8.70 -25.12
C HIS A 40 36.90 7.71 -24.92
N PRO A 41 38.07 8.19 -24.44
CA PRO A 41 39.25 7.33 -24.30
C PRO A 41 39.20 6.39 -23.09
N GLY A 42 38.29 6.62 -22.14
CA GLY A 42 38.25 5.95 -20.84
C GLY A 42 38.05 4.43 -20.87
N VAL A 43 38.39 3.79 -19.76
CA VAL A 43 38.38 2.33 -19.59
C VAL A 43 36.99 1.71 -19.74
N LEU A 44 35.91 2.44 -19.46
CA LEU A 44 34.56 1.88 -19.37
C LEU A 44 34.04 1.30 -20.68
N LYS A 45 34.47 1.81 -21.84
CA LYS A 45 34.00 1.31 -23.16
C LYS A 45 34.32 -0.17 -23.42
N GLN A 46 35.32 -0.72 -22.72
CA GLN A 46 35.73 -2.11 -22.80
C GLN A 46 35.59 -2.85 -21.47
N PHE A 47 35.15 -2.17 -20.40
CA PHE A 47 35.05 -2.76 -19.08
C PHE A 47 33.86 -3.71 -19.00
N THR A 48 34.07 -4.87 -18.38
CA THR A 48 33.03 -5.84 -18.09
C THR A 48 33.18 -6.36 -16.66
N GLU A 49 32.06 -6.58 -15.98
CA GLU A 49 31.97 -7.26 -14.68
C GLU A 49 30.87 -8.32 -14.76
N ASP A 50 31.18 -9.56 -14.37
CA ASP A 50 30.28 -10.72 -14.46
C ASP A 50 29.64 -10.91 -15.85
N GLY A 51 30.43 -10.69 -16.91
CA GLY A 51 29.99 -10.84 -18.29
C GLY A 51 29.08 -9.72 -18.82
N ARG A 52 28.82 -8.67 -18.01
CA ARG A 52 28.03 -7.49 -18.41
C ARG A 52 28.95 -6.31 -18.68
N SER A 53 28.64 -5.52 -19.71
CA SER A 53 29.38 -4.29 -20.03
C SER A 53 29.13 -3.19 -18.99
N ALA A 54 30.05 -2.23 -18.88
CA ALA A 54 29.82 -1.03 -18.07
C ALA A 54 28.53 -0.30 -18.48
N ALA A 55 28.26 -0.21 -19.79
CA ALA A 55 27.05 0.42 -20.31
C ALA A 55 25.77 -0.30 -19.83
N THR A 56 25.73 -1.63 -19.92
CA THR A 56 24.64 -2.45 -19.41
C THR A 56 24.42 -2.23 -17.91
N LEU A 57 25.49 -2.21 -17.12
CA LEU A 57 25.39 -2.02 -15.66
C LEU A 57 24.87 -0.63 -15.28
N ILE A 58 25.38 0.42 -15.93
CA ILE A 58 24.96 1.81 -15.70
C ILE A 58 23.50 2.01 -16.10
N GLU A 59 23.12 1.58 -17.30
CA GLU A 59 21.75 1.75 -17.79
C GLU A 59 20.75 0.93 -16.97
N SER A 60 21.11 -0.28 -16.56
CA SER A 60 20.20 -1.12 -15.78
C SER A 60 19.95 -0.56 -14.37
N ALA A 61 21.00 -0.07 -13.70
CA ALA A 61 20.87 0.56 -12.38
C ALA A 61 20.06 1.86 -12.48
N ALA A 62 20.38 2.71 -13.46
CA ALA A 62 19.67 3.95 -13.69
C ALA A 62 18.19 3.72 -14.00
N LEU A 63 17.90 2.77 -14.90
CA LEU A 63 16.53 2.42 -15.28
C LEU A 63 15.76 1.79 -14.12
N TYR A 64 16.37 0.94 -13.29
CA TYR A 64 15.69 0.38 -12.12
C TYR A 64 15.24 1.49 -11.15
N TYR A 65 16.13 2.42 -10.84
CA TYR A 65 15.87 3.51 -9.88
C TYR A 65 15.25 4.77 -10.50
N GLY A 66 14.86 4.77 -11.78
CA GLY A 66 14.29 5.96 -12.44
C GLY A 66 15.24 7.17 -12.45
N LEU A 67 16.53 6.93 -12.59
CA LEU A 67 17.58 7.96 -12.59
C LEU A 67 18.15 8.18 -13.99
N SER A 68 18.78 9.34 -14.20
CA SER A 68 19.54 9.58 -15.43
C SER A 68 20.88 8.82 -15.43
N PRO A 69 21.20 8.05 -16.48
CA PRO A 69 22.55 7.49 -16.68
C PRO A 69 23.65 8.55 -16.78
N GLN A 70 23.30 9.80 -17.14
CA GLN A 70 24.26 10.91 -17.23
C GLN A 70 24.81 11.29 -15.85
N ILE A 71 23.98 11.22 -14.80
CA ILE A 71 24.41 11.47 -13.42
C ILE A 71 25.43 10.42 -13.02
N HIS A 72 25.19 9.15 -13.34
CA HIS A 72 26.16 8.07 -13.10
C HIS A 72 27.48 8.32 -13.82
N LEU A 73 27.44 8.61 -15.11
CA LEU A 73 28.64 8.87 -15.91
C LEU A 73 29.44 10.07 -15.39
N ALA A 74 28.77 11.16 -15.04
CA ALA A 74 29.42 12.34 -14.47
C ALA A 74 30.01 12.05 -13.07
N LEU A 75 29.33 11.26 -12.24
CA LEU A 75 29.87 10.80 -10.96
C LEU A 75 31.14 9.97 -11.17
N LEU A 76 31.09 8.93 -12.01
CA LEU A 76 32.23 8.05 -12.31
C LEU A 76 33.44 8.80 -12.85
N GLU A 77 33.21 9.85 -13.66
CA GLU A 77 34.28 10.74 -14.08
C GLU A 77 34.80 11.59 -12.91
N ALA A 78 33.93 12.25 -12.16
CA ALA A 78 34.33 13.19 -11.12
C ALA A 78 35.09 12.54 -9.96
N THR A 79 34.76 11.28 -9.64
CA THR A 79 35.34 10.54 -8.52
C THR A 79 36.52 9.66 -8.94
N ALA A 80 36.51 9.13 -10.17
CA ALA A 80 37.46 8.10 -10.61
C ALA A 80 38.05 8.31 -12.00
N GLY A 81 37.61 9.31 -12.77
CA GLY A 81 38.14 9.64 -14.09
C GLY A 81 37.87 8.57 -15.15
N LEU A 82 36.80 7.78 -14.99
CA LEU A 82 36.63 6.55 -15.78
C LEU A 82 36.19 6.78 -17.23
N LEU A 83 35.78 7.99 -17.60
CA LEU A 83 35.47 8.36 -18.99
C LEU A 83 36.70 8.90 -19.71
N SER A 84 37.66 9.50 -19.00
CA SER A 84 38.86 10.10 -19.59
C SER A 84 40.15 9.28 -19.44
N ASP A 85 40.27 8.44 -18.41
CA ASP A 85 41.47 7.63 -18.14
C ASP A 85 41.35 6.23 -18.77
N PRO A 86 42.18 5.88 -19.78
CA PRO A 86 42.16 4.55 -20.41
C PRO A 86 42.72 3.44 -19.51
N ALA A 87 43.48 3.79 -18.46
CA ALA A 87 44.19 2.82 -17.63
C ALA A 87 44.22 3.24 -16.15
N PRO A 88 43.06 3.44 -15.50
CA PRO A 88 43.01 3.81 -14.10
C PRO A 88 43.48 2.64 -13.21
N PRO A 89 44.02 2.92 -12.01
CA PRO A 89 44.35 1.89 -11.04
C PRO A 89 43.12 1.01 -10.72
N ALA A 90 43.32 -0.29 -10.51
CA ALA A 90 42.23 -1.24 -10.24
C ALA A 90 41.34 -0.84 -9.04
N SER A 91 41.90 -0.14 -8.04
CA SER A 91 41.15 0.38 -6.91
C SER A 91 40.05 1.38 -7.31
N ARG A 92 40.22 2.13 -8.40
CA ARG A 92 39.20 3.05 -8.93
C ARG A 92 38.06 2.32 -9.64
N LEU A 93 38.27 1.10 -10.11
CA LEU A 93 37.21 0.24 -10.64
C LEU A 93 36.48 -0.52 -9.54
N GLN A 94 37.17 -0.82 -8.42
CA GLN A 94 36.56 -1.46 -7.26
C GLN A 94 35.72 -0.49 -6.40
N TYR A 95 36.12 0.78 -6.32
CA TYR A 95 35.45 1.83 -5.55
C TYR A 95 35.25 3.09 -6.40
N PRO A 96 34.53 3.01 -7.53
CA PRO A 96 34.44 4.10 -8.48
C PRO A 96 33.76 5.34 -7.91
N ILE A 97 32.79 5.21 -6.98
CA ILE A 97 32.14 6.37 -6.35
C ILE A 97 32.85 6.76 -5.05
N GLY A 98 33.33 5.80 -4.27
CA GLY A 98 34.22 6.06 -3.14
C GLY A 98 34.31 4.91 -2.13
N PRO A 99 35.29 4.93 -1.22
CA PRO A 99 35.58 3.82 -0.30
C PRO A 99 34.52 3.60 0.79
N SER A 100 33.55 4.51 0.95
CA SER A 100 32.41 4.33 1.87
C SER A 100 31.33 3.40 1.31
N GLY A 101 31.32 3.18 -0.01
CA GLY A 101 30.42 2.23 -0.66
C GLY A 101 30.96 0.79 -0.61
N PRO A 102 30.15 -0.19 -1.02
CA PRO A 102 30.56 -1.59 -1.12
C PRO A 102 31.69 -1.77 -2.15
N GLN A 103 32.38 -2.91 -2.10
CA GLN A 103 33.39 -3.27 -3.10
C GLN A 103 32.71 -3.78 -4.39
N GLY A 104 33.19 -3.33 -5.55
CA GLY A 104 32.75 -3.79 -6.87
C GLY A 104 32.06 -2.69 -7.67
N PHE A 105 32.19 -2.72 -8.99
CA PHE A 105 31.68 -1.62 -9.84
C PHE A 105 30.16 -1.58 -9.85
N ALA A 106 29.51 -2.72 -10.09
CA ALA A 106 28.05 -2.88 -10.05
C ALA A 106 27.48 -2.59 -8.66
N ALA A 107 28.13 -3.07 -7.59
CA ALA A 107 27.69 -2.83 -6.22
C ALA A 107 27.74 -1.33 -5.85
N GLN A 108 28.73 -0.60 -6.37
CA GLN A 108 28.84 0.85 -6.19
C GLN A 108 27.81 1.63 -6.97
N LEU A 109 27.48 1.22 -8.20
CA LEU A 109 26.38 1.82 -8.96
C LEU A 109 25.04 1.61 -8.26
N GLU A 110 24.81 0.41 -7.74
CA GLU A 110 23.59 0.06 -6.99
C GLU A 110 23.45 0.92 -5.73
N TRP A 111 24.51 0.98 -4.92
CA TRP A 111 24.56 1.83 -3.74
C TRP A 111 24.33 3.30 -4.09
N ALA A 112 25.06 3.83 -5.07
CA ALA A 112 24.92 5.23 -5.49
C ALA A 112 23.51 5.53 -6.01
N SER A 113 22.90 4.64 -6.79
CA SER A 113 21.54 4.81 -7.31
C SER A 113 20.53 4.92 -6.17
N ARG A 114 20.60 4.04 -5.17
CA ARG A 114 19.73 4.11 -4.00
C ARG A 114 19.91 5.42 -3.22
N GLU A 115 21.16 5.84 -2.98
CA GLU A 115 21.45 7.09 -2.28
C GLU A 115 20.97 8.33 -3.07
N LEU A 116 21.09 8.29 -4.40
CA LEU A 116 20.59 9.35 -5.28
C LEU A 116 19.07 9.41 -5.26
N ARG A 117 18.37 8.27 -5.37
CA ARG A 117 16.89 8.16 -5.27
C ARG A 117 16.41 8.74 -3.94
N ALA A 118 17.01 8.33 -2.82
CA ALA A 118 16.72 8.85 -1.49
C ALA A 118 17.15 10.33 -1.30
N GLY A 119 18.05 10.79 -2.16
CA GLY A 119 18.53 12.16 -2.29
C GLY A 119 17.51 13.15 -2.83
N LEU A 120 16.44 12.67 -3.49
CA LEU A 120 15.46 13.54 -4.15
C LEU A 120 14.40 14.13 -3.19
N GLY A 121 14.40 13.74 -1.92
CA GLY A 121 13.52 14.30 -0.90
C GLY A 121 12.46 13.31 -0.38
N PRO A 122 11.45 13.81 0.36
CA PRO A 122 11.07 15.22 0.50
C PRO A 122 11.98 15.95 1.49
N TYR A 123 11.99 17.28 1.44
CA TYR A 123 12.73 18.12 2.38
C TYR A 123 11.83 19.18 3.01
N GLU A 124 11.42 18.97 4.27
CA GLU A 124 10.75 20.02 5.05
C GLU A 124 11.71 21.17 5.43
N ARG A 125 13.00 20.83 5.52
CA ARG A 125 14.10 21.76 5.79
C ARG A 125 15.33 21.37 4.98
N PRO A 126 16.21 22.32 4.65
CA PRO A 126 17.41 22.01 3.89
C PRO A 126 18.31 21.00 4.62
N PRO A 127 18.87 19.98 3.93
CA PRO A 127 19.62 18.90 4.57
C PRO A 127 21.02 19.33 4.98
N THR A 128 21.47 18.85 6.14
CA THR A 128 22.86 19.03 6.61
C THR A 128 23.69 17.79 6.29
N VAL A 129 24.74 17.96 5.48
CA VAL A 129 25.75 16.92 5.23
C VAL A 129 26.85 16.98 6.29
N ARG A 130 27.42 15.82 6.61
CA ARG A 130 28.50 15.65 7.61
C ARG A 130 29.72 15.06 6.93
N PHE A 131 30.88 15.61 7.26
CA PHE A 131 32.17 15.25 6.66
C PHE A 131 33.02 14.42 7.63
N SER A 132 34.00 13.68 7.11
CA SER A 132 34.86 12.79 7.88
C SER A 132 35.85 13.51 8.81
N ASP A 133 36.06 14.81 8.61
CA ASP A 133 36.83 15.71 9.48
C ASP A 133 35.99 16.31 10.63
N GLY A 134 34.71 15.93 10.73
CA GLY A 134 33.78 16.41 11.76
C GLY A 134 33.07 17.72 11.40
N MET A 135 33.37 18.33 10.25
CA MET A 135 32.67 19.52 9.77
C MET A 135 31.28 19.17 9.22
N THR A 136 30.42 20.19 9.13
CA THR A 136 29.05 20.04 8.61
C THR A 136 28.67 21.22 7.74
N LEU A 137 27.88 20.97 6.69
CA LEU A 137 27.36 22.00 5.80
C LEU A 137 25.87 21.78 5.56
N THR A 138 25.07 22.85 5.63
CA THR A 138 23.67 22.79 5.24
C THR A 138 23.54 23.19 3.78
N LEU A 139 22.99 22.29 2.95
CA LEU A 139 22.81 22.52 1.52
C LEU A 139 21.62 23.45 1.28
N THR A 140 21.66 24.25 0.21
CA THR A 140 20.48 25.03 -0.22
C THR A 140 19.50 24.15 -0.99
N LEU A 141 18.20 24.44 -0.89
CA LEU A 141 17.18 23.85 -1.76
C LEU A 141 16.92 24.72 -3.01
N ASP A 142 17.59 25.88 -3.13
CA ASP A 142 17.58 26.74 -4.32
C ASP A 142 18.49 26.18 -5.43
N GLN A 143 18.22 24.94 -5.82
CA GLN A 143 18.90 24.18 -6.87
C GLN A 143 18.06 22.96 -7.25
N ALA A 144 18.42 22.25 -8.33
CA ALA A 144 17.79 20.98 -8.68
C ALA A 144 18.01 19.92 -7.57
N MET A 145 17.00 19.07 -7.31
CA MET A 145 17.08 18.06 -6.24
C MET A 145 18.10 16.97 -6.55
N GLU A 146 18.36 16.69 -7.82
CA GLU A 146 19.46 15.85 -8.29
C GLU A 146 20.81 16.40 -7.83
N GLY A 147 20.96 17.73 -7.83
CA GLY A 147 22.15 18.41 -7.31
C GLY A 147 22.30 18.24 -5.79
N VAL A 148 21.19 18.29 -5.05
CA VAL A 148 21.17 18.01 -3.60
C VAL A 148 21.55 16.54 -3.34
N ALA A 149 20.96 15.61 -4.08
CA ALA A 149 21.21 14.17 -4.00
C ALA A 149 22.69 13.82 -4.24
N VAL A 150 23.27 14.35 -5.32
CA VAL A 150 24.69 14.18 -5.66
C VAL A 150 25.59 14.72 -4.55
N GLN A 151 25.31 15.93 -4.05
CA GLN A 151 26.09 16.53 -2.96
C GLN A 151 26.03 15.73 -1.66
N ARG A 152 24.86 15.14 -1.33
CA ARG A 152 24.69 14.24 -0.18
C ARG A 152 25.53 12.96 -0.34
N LEU A 153 25.44 12.31 -1.50
CA LEU A 153 26.23 11.11 -1.80
C LEU A 153 27.73 11.39 -1.73
N LEU A 154 28.19 12.48 -2.35
CA LEU A 154 29.60 12.84 -2.38
C LEU A 154 30.16 13.20 -1.01
N ALA A 155 29.33 13.63 -0.04
CA ALA A 155 29.79 13.93 1.31
C ALA A 155 30.24 12.68 2.08
N GLN A 156 29.72 11.50 1.73
CA GLN A 156 30.00 10.26 2.43
C GLN A 156 31.49 9.91 2.36
N GLY A 157 32.13 9.80 3.53
CA GLY A 157 33.54 9.42 3.66
C GLY A 157 34.57 10.50 3.29
N ARG A 158 34.15 11.73 2.97
CA ARG A 158 35.05 12.80 2.54
C ARG A 158 35.17 13.92 3.57
N THR A 159 36.34 14.57 3.61
CA THR A 159 36.52 15.85 4.32
C THR A 159 35.79 16.96 3.56
N GLU A 160 35.55 18.12 4.19
CA GLU A 160 34.87 19.23 3.50
C GLU A 160 35.65 19.68 2.24
N ALA A 161 36.98 19.75 2.35
CA ALA A 161 37.85 20.15 1.24
C ALA A 161 37.78 19.17 0.05
N GLN A 162 37.82 17.86 0.33
CA GLN A 162 37.68 16.82 -0.70
C GLN A 162 36.29 16.84 -1.33
N TRP A 163 35.25 17.09 -0.52
CA TRP A 163 33.88 17.22 -0.99
C TRP A 163 33.70 18.39 -1.97
N ARG A 164 34.23 19.58 -1.65
CA ARG A 164 34.15 20.75 -2.54
C ARG A 164 34.81 20.48 -3.89
N GLU A 165 35.99 19.88 -3.88
CA GLU A 165 36.75 19.55 -5.09
C GLU A 165 35.98 18.56 -5.98
N VAL A 166 35.38 17.51 -5.39
CA VAL A 166 34.65 16.50 -6.18
C VAL A 166 33.30 17.02 -6.69
N VAL A 167 32.60 17.88 -5.94
CA VAL A 167 31.36 18.53 -6.39
C VAL A 167 31.65 19.46 -7.58
N GLU A 168 32.74 20.22 -7.52
CA GLU A 168 33.18 21.05 -8.65
C GLU A 168 33.54 20.19 -9.88
N ARG A 169 34.31 19.11 -9.67
CA ARG A 169 34.61 18.15 -10.75
C ARG A 169 33.35 17.52 -11.35
N PHE A 170 32.34 17.24 -10.53
CA PHE A 170 31.06 16.73 -11.02
C PHE A 170 30.37 17.74 -11.92
N GLY A 171 30.28 19.01 -11.51
CA GLY A 171 29.72 20.08 -12.34
C GLY A 171 30.45 20.20 -13.69
N VAL A 172 31.79 20.22 -13.65
CA VAL A 172 32.62 20.27 -14.86
C VAL A 172 32.44 19.04 -15.75
N ALA A 173 32.39 17.84 -15.17
CA ALA A 173 32.18 16.61 -15.92
C ALA A 173 30.79 16.62 -16.58
N PHE A 174 29.75 16.95 -15.81
CA PHE A 174 28.39 17.00 -16.33
C PHE A 174 28.27 18.01 -17.48
N GLU A 175 28.81 19.22 -17.31
CA GLU A 175 28.83 20.24 -18.36
C GLU A 175 29.60 19.78 -19.61
N ARG A 176 30.78 19.19 -19.42
CA ARG A 176 31.64 18.72 -20.51
C ARG A 176 30.98 17.65 -21.37
N TYR A 177 30.33 16.67 -20.74
CA TYR A 177 29.81 15.50 -21.44
C TYR A 177 28.34 15.66 -21.84
N PHE A 178 27.55 16.49 -21.14
CA PHE A 178 26.09 16.57 -21.29
C PHE A 178 25.51 17.99 -21.37
N GLY A 179 26.31 19.05 -21.15
CA GLY A 179 25.87 20.45 -21.20
C GLY A 179 25.46 21.06 -19.84
N THR A 180 25.04 22.33 -19.85
CA THR A 180 24.96 23.21 -18.66
C THR A 180 23.76 22.99 -17.72
N LEU A 181 22.88 22.04 -17.98
CA LEU A 181 21.66 21.82 -17.19
C LEU A 181 21.53 20.37 -16.77
N LEU A 182 21.86 20.08 -15.51
CA LEU A 182 21.06 19.11 -14.74
C LEU A 182 19.64 19.63 -14.84
N LEU A 183 18.78 18.94 -15.60
CA LEU A 183 17.45 19.40 -15.98
C LEU A 183 16.83 20.23 -14.85
N LEU A 184 16.82 21.56 -15.02
CA LEU A 184 15.82 22.36 -14.36
C LEU A 184 14.52 21.67 -14.76
N HIS A 185 13.74 21.25 -13.77
CA HIS A 185 12.36 20.83 -13.98
C HIS A 185 11.77 21.74 -15.06
N PRO A 186 11.02 21.21 -16.04
CA PRO A 186 10.44 22.05 -17.07
C PRO A 186 9.79 23.24 -16.36
N HIS A 187 10.17 24.48 -16.75
CA HIS A 187 9.70 25.72 -16.12
C HIS A 187 8.17 25.91 -16.23
N SER A 188 7.49 24.91 -16.76
CA SER A 188 6.05 24.76 -16.78
C SER A 188 5.74 23.31 -16.40
N PRO A 189 4.79 23.07 -15.48
CA PRO A 189 4.30 21.73 -15.22
C PRO A 189 3.89 21.09 -16.56
N PRO A 190 4.16 19.79 -16.77
CA PRO A 190 3.75 19.10 -17.98
C PRO A 190 2.26 19.35 -18.24
N ALA A 191 1.86 19.51 -19.50
CA ALA A 191 0.46 19.72 -19.84
C ALA A 191 -0.41 18.63 -19.19
N ALA A 192 -1.56 19.05 -18.65
CA ALA A 192 -2.52 18.14 -18.05
C ALA A 192 -2.95 17.07 -19.06
N ILE A 193 -2.96 15.83 -18.62
CA ILE A 193 -3.30 14.68 -19.46
C ILE A 193 -4.81 14.70 -19.65
N SER A 194 -5.25 14.94 -20.89
CA SER A 194 -6.67 15.13 -21.19
C SER A 194 -7.46 13.82 -21.28
N GLN A 195 -6.79 12.70 -21.62
CA GLN A 195 -7.35 11.35 -21.66
C GLN A 195 -6.27 10.31 -21.34
N GLY A 196 -6.61 9.30 -20.55
CA GLY A 196 -5.74 8.16 -20.29
C GLY A 196 -5.46 7.34 -21.56
N PHE A 197 -4.28 6.75 -21.66
CA PHE A 197 -3.80 5.98 -22.82
C PHE A 197 -3.42 4.53 -22.48
N LEU A 198 -3.36 4.17 -21.21
CA LEU A 198 -2.96 2.84 -20.76
C LEU A 198 -4.12 1.84 -20.91
N LEU A 199 -3.86 0.72 -21.58
CA LEU A 199 -4.68 -0.48 -21.56
C LEU A 199 -4.31 -1.39 -20.40
N GLN A 200 -5.16 -2.36 -20.08
CA GLN A 200 -4.88 -3.35 -19.04
C GLN A 200 -3.67 -4.22 -19.43
N PRO A 201 -2.69 -4.44 -18.53
CA PRO A 201 -1.46 -5.16 -18.85
C PRO A 201 -1.58 -6.70 -18.74
N TRP A 202 -2.79 -7.23 -18.90
CA TRP A 202 -3.08 -8.67 -18.87
C TRP A 202 -4.27 -8.99 -19.80
N PRO A 203 -4.44 -10.26 -20.23
CA PRO A 203 -5.56 -10.67 -21.07
C PRO A 203 -6.93 -10.34 -20.47
N MET A 204 -7.91 -10.05 -21.32
CA MET A 204 -9.29 -9.86 -20.83
C MET A 204 -9.83 -11.14 -20.20
N GLY A 205 -10.57 -11.00 -19.10
CA GLY A 205 -11.15 -12.12 -18.36
C GLY A 205 -10.22 -12.75 -17.31
N THR A 206 -8.94 -12.37 -17.27
CA THR A 206 -8.04 -12.79 -16.19
C THR A 206 -8.53 -12.26 -14.85
N ARG A 207 -8.69 -13.15 -13.86
CA ARG A 207 -8.98 -12.76 -12.48
C ARG A 207 -7.73 -12.11 -11.87
N VAL A 208 -7.91 -10.92 -11.29
CA VAL A 208 -6.83 -10.12 -10.72
C VAL A 208 -7.24 -9.58 -9.36
N GLU A 209 -6.32 -9.65 -8.40
CA GLU A 209 -6.42 -9.00 -7.09
C GLU A 209 -5.39 -7.87 -7.02
N HIS A 210 -5.80 -6.67 -6.58
CA HIS A 210 -4.85 -5.58 -6.33
C HIS A 210 -4.22 -5.83 -4.96
N LEU A 211 -2.98 -6.28 -4.91
CA LEU A 211 -2.31 -6.56 -3.64
C LEU A 211 -1.87 -5.27 -2.97
N ALA A 212 -1.13 -4.42 -3.68
CA ALA A 212 -0.56 -3.20 -3.12
C ALA A 212 -0.72 -2.04 -4.11
N TYR A 213 -1.16 -0.90 -3.60
CA TYR A 213 -1.33 0.31 -4.39
C TYR A 213 -0.05 1.15 -4.37
N PHE A 214 0.04 2.09 -5.31
CA PHE A 214 1.01 3.17 -5.23
C PHE A 214 0.71 4.01 -3.98
N ASP A 215 1.69 4.17 -3.11
CA ASP A 215 1.48 4.64 -1.73
C ASP A 215 1.51 6.17 -1.55
N HIS A 216 1.69 6.92 -2.66
CA HIS A 216 1.84 8.38 -2.71
C HIS A 216 2.84 8.95 -1.69
N ALA A 217 3.78 8.12 -1.24
CA ALA A 217 4.92 8.49 -0.44
C ALA A 217 6.20 8.26 -1.27
N TYR A 218 7.27 8.98 -0.97
CA TYR A 218 8.57 8.82 -1.64
C TYR A 218 9.67 9.04 -0.59
N PRO A 219 10.85 8.35 -0.63
CA PRO A 219 11.35 7.41 -1.64
C PRO A 219 11.04 5.94 -1.33
N THR A 220 10.76 5.19 -2.39
CA THR A 220 9.97 3.95 -2.36
C THR A 220 10.68 2.72 -2.96
N VAL A 221 12.03 2.65 -2.87
CA VAL A 221 12.80 1.45 -3.25
C VAL A 221 14.00 1.22 -2.32
N ASP A 222 14.08 0.04 -1.70
CA ASP A 222 15.21 -0.46 -0.89
C ASP A 222 15.76 0.48 0.21
N SER A 223 14.96 1.39 0.77
CA SER A 223 15.42 2.36 1.76
C SER A 223 15.94 1.74 3.08
N GLY A 224 15.76 0.43 3.28
CA GLY A 224 16.44 -0.37 4.30
C GLY A 224 16.03 -0.08 5.75
N LEU A 225 14.97 0.72 5.97
CA LEU A 225 14.41 1.07 7.27
C LEU A 225 12.89 0.97 7.18
N PRO A 226 12.16 0.73 8.31
CA PRO A 226 10.71 0.65 8.23
C PRO A 226 10.19 1.99 7.72
N GLY A 227 9.29 1.93 6.75
CA GLY A 227 8.59 3.10 6.24
C GLY A 227 7.85 3.86 7.35
N THR A 228 7.11 4.89 6.98
CA THR A 228 6.30 5.71 7.89
C THR A 228 5.28 4.95 8.78
N GLY A 229 5.10 3.64 8.55
CA GLY A 229 4.16 2.75 9.22
C GLY A 229 2.76 2.75 8.60
N TYR A 230 2.57 3.40 7.45
CA TYR A 230 1.30 3.52 6.74
C TYR A 230 1.50 3.88 5.26
N ALA A 231 0.69 3.33 4.36
CA ALA A 231 0.73 3.61 2.92
C ALA A 231 -0.55 4.33 2.48
N THR A 232 -0.44 5.43 1.73
CA THR A 232 -1.58 6.26 1.32
C THR A 232 -1.94 6.07 -0.15
N ASN A 233 -2.98 5.31 -0.46
CA ASN A 233 -3.35 5.13 -1.87
C ASN A 233 -4.02 6.36 -2.50
N TYR A 234 -4.28 6.31 -3.81
CA TYR A 234 -4.97 7.38 -4.57
C TYR A 234 -6.31 7.85 -4.00
N ARG A 235 -6.96 7.12 -3.09
CA ARG A 235 -8.21 7.51 -2.43
C ARG A 235 -8.01 8.15 -1.05
N GLY A 236 -6.75 8.27 -0.60
CA GLY A 236 -6.40 8.74 0.73
C GLY A 236 -6.55 7.68 1.84
N GLN A 237 -6.59 6.39 1.50
CA GLN A 237 -6.66 5.29 2.48
C GLN A 237 -5.26 4.93 2.98
N THR A 238 -5.07 4.80 4.29
CA THR A 238 -3.74 4.73 4.93
C THR A 238 -3.30 3.35 5.43
N HIS A 239 -4.03 2.27 5.11
CA HIS A 239 -3.78 0.93 5.68
C HIS A 239 -3.64 -0.18 4.61
N VAL A 240 -2.73 0.06 3.66
CA VAL A 240 -2.42 -0.83 2.52
C VAL A 240 -1.24 -1.74 2.91
N PRO A 241 -1.09 -2.97 2.35
CA PRO A 241 -0.38 -4.07 3.04
C PRO A 241 1.11 -3.88 3.32
N TYR A 242 1.80 -2.95 2.66
CA TYR A 242 3.12 -2.51 3.11
C TYR A 242 3.45 -1.09 2.63
N ASP A 243 4.31 -0.42 3.40
CA ASP A 243 4.75 0.98 3.24
C ASP A 243 5.98 1.07 2.33
N GLY A 244 6.03 2.06 1.45
CA GLY A 244 7.17 2.34 0.60
C GLY A 244 7.03 1.84 -0.84
N HIS A 245 5.81 1.70 -1.38
CA HIS A 245 5.54 1.04 -2.66
C HIS A 245 5.38 2.01 -3.85
N ASP A 246 6.26 1.92 -4.85
CA ASP A 246 6.33 2.81 -6.02
C ASP A 246 5.56 2.35 -7.27
N GLY A 247 4.72 1.34 -7.12
CA GLY A 247 3.95 0.80 -8.23
C GLY A 247 2.59 0.29 -7.79
N ASN A 248 1.99 -0.54 -8.64
CA ASN A 248 0.76 -1.26 -8.34
C ASN A 248 1.04 -2.75 -8.51
N ASP A 249 0.77 -3.53 -7.47
CA ASP A 249 1.00 -4.97 -7.45
C ASP A 249 -0.28 -5.72 -7.76
N TYR A 250 -0.23 -6.50 -8.83
CA TYR A 250 -1.36 -7.29 -9.31
C TYR A 250 -1.09 -8.78 -9.14
N TYR A 251 -1.95 -9.45 -8.38
CA TYR A 251 -1.91 -10.89 -8.19
C TYR A 251 -2.91 -11.60 -9.08
N PHE A 252 -2.49 -12.74 -9.62
CA PHE A 252 -3.27 -13.55 -10.54
C PHE A 252 -3.62 -14.89 -9.89
N PRO A 253 -4.71 -14.98 -9.10
CA PRO A 253 -4.99 -16.17 -8.28
C PRO A 253 -5.20 -17.46 -9.08
N ASP A 254 -5.63 -17.37 -10.33
CA ASP A 254 -5.84 -18.54 -11.19
C ASP A 254 -4.51 -19.10 -11.73
N GLN A 255 -3.51 -18.23 -11.89
CA GLN A 255 -2.17 -18.60 -12.34
C GLN A 255 -1.13 -17.61 -11.78
N PRO A 256 -0.72 -17.78 -10.50
CA PRO A 256 0.19 -16.84 -9.83
C PRO A 256 1.48 -16.58 -10.60
N ILE A 257 2.08 -17.66 -11.11
CA ILE A 257 3.27 -17.66 -11.95
C ILE A 257 2.87 -18.14 -13.34
N GLY A 258 3.29 -17.42 -14.38
CA GLY A 258 3.04 -17.79 -15.77
C GLY A 258 1.86 -17.06 -16.42
N THR A 259 1.13 -16.18 -15.71
CA THR A 259 0.04 -15.42 -16.34
C THR A 259 0.61 -14.50 -17.41
N PRO A 260 0.06 -14.47 -18.65
CA PRO A 260 0.56 -13.57 -19.68
C PRO A 260 0.45 -12.10 -19.27
N ILE A 261 1.55 -11.37 -19.42
CA ILE A 261 1.64 -9.91 -19.21
C ILE A 261 1.74 -9.24 -20.58
N LEU A 262 0.96 -8.18 -20.75
CA LEU A 262 0.82 -7.42 -21.98
C LEU A 262 1.35 -6.00 -21.80
N ALA A 263 1.84 -5.40 -22.89
CA ALA A 263 2.18 -3.99 -22.92
C ALA A 263 0.91 -3.13 -22.72
N ALA A 264 0.86 -2.31 -21.67
CA ALA A 264 -0.25 -1.39 -21.40
C ALA A 264 -0.36 -0.31 -22.48
N ALA A 265 0.75 0.09 -23.10
CA ALA A 265 0.78 1.05 -24.19
C ALA A 265 1.89 0.72 -25.19
N GLY A 266 1.79 1.25 -26.40
CA GLY A 266 2.83 1.08 -27.43
C GLY A 266 4.05 1.96 -27.17
N GLY A 267 5.22 1.50 -27.60
CA GLY A 267 6.48 2.18 -27.36
C GLY A 267 7.70 1.30 -27.68
N THR A 268 8.84 1.66 -27.10
CA THR A 268 10.09 0.90 -27.23
C THR A 268 10.36 0.17 -25.92
N ALA A 269 10.33 -1.15 -25.96
CA ALA A 269 10.47 -2.05 -24.82
C ALA A 269 11.92 -2.53 -24.62
N TYR A 270 12.33 -2.62 -23.37
CA TYR A 270 13.67 -3.01 -22.94
C TYR A 270 13.57 -4.10 -21.88
N ALA A 271 14.03 -5.31 -22.20
CA ALA A 271 14.10 -6.42 -21.24
C ALA A 271 15.37 -6.30 -20.38
N ARG A 272 15.22 -6.47 -19.07
CA ARG A 272 16.29 -6.33 -18.08
C ARG A 272 16.24 -7.44 -17.05
N THR A 273 17.43 -7.92 -16.65
CA THR A 273 17.58 -8.92 -15.58
C THR A 273 18.07 -8.33 -14.25
N HIS A 274 18.33 -7.02 -14.23
CA HIS A 274 18.81 -6.33 -13.03
C HIS A 274 17.72 -6.29 -11.96
N ARG A 275 17.99 -7.02 -10.86
CA ARG A 275 17.10 -7.18 -9.71
C ARG A 275 15.77 -7.88 -9.95
N GLY A 276 15.76 -8.79 -10.92
CA GLY A 276 14.59 -9.54 -11.33
C GLY A 276 14.40 -9.41 -12.83
N LEU A 277 13.54 -10.24 -13.40
CA LEU A 277 13.18 -10.08 -14.80
C LEU A 277 12.14 -8.96 -14.90
N GLY A 278 12.40 -8.00 -15.76
CA GLY A 278 11.43 -6.96 -16.04
C GLY A 278 11.56 -6.35 -17.42
N VAL A 279 10.50 -5.68 -17.80
CA VAL A 279 10.40 -4.93 -19.06
C VAL A 279 10.13 -3.48 -18.70
N VAL A 280 10.83 -2.56 -19.35
CA VAL A 280 10.45 -1.13 -19.32
C VAL A 280 10.11 -0.71 -20.73
N ILE A 281 8.96 -0.06 -20.90
CA ILE A 281 8.51 0.46 -22.19
C ILE A 281 8.54 1.98 -22.11
N VAL A 282 9.32 2.58 -23.00
CA VAL A 282 9.36 4.04 -23.17
C VAL A 282 8.30 4.43 -24.20
N HIS A 283 7.44 5.37 -23.83
CA HIS A 283 6.31 5.86 -24.60
C HIS A 283 6.54 7.32 -25.05
N PRO A 284 5.69 7.85 -25.96
CA PRO A 284 5.67 9.27 -26.27
C PRO A 284 5.44 10.16 -25.02
N ASP A 285 5.75 11.46 -25.14
CA ASP A 285 5.57 12.48 -24.09
C ASP A 285 6.30 12.21 -22.77
N GLY A 286 7.32 11.35 -22.83
CA GLY A 286 8.21 11.02 -21.73
C GLY A 286 7.67 10.00 -20.75
N PHE A 287 6.56 9.32 -21.05
CA PHE A 287 6.03 8.27 -20.19
C PHE A 287 6.85 6.98 -20.28
N GLU A 288 6.89 6.26 -19.18
CA GLU A 288 7.46 4.91 -19.10
C GLU A 288 6.49 4.01 -18.35
N THR A 289 6.32 2.76 -18.79
CA THR A 289 5.68 1.71 -17.99
C THR A 289 6.71 0.64 -17.64
N VAL A 290 6.69 0.20 -16.39
CA VAL A 290 7.68 -0.70 -15.81
C VAL A 290 6.94 -1.95 -15.32
N TYR A 291 7.43 -3.12 -15.69
CA TYR A 291 6.85 -4.43 -15.40
C TYR A 291 7.91 -5.29 -14.72
N TRP A 292 7.81 -5.50 -13.41
CA TRP A 292 8.79 -6.27 -12.64
C TRP A 292 8.27 -7.64 -12.21
N HIS A 293 9.21 -8.43 -11.69
CA HIS A 293 8.99 -9.78 -11.14
C HIS A 293 8.51 -10.80 -12.16
N LEU A 294 8.79 -10.59 -13.45
CA LEU A 294 8.39 -11.53 -14.49
C LEU A 294 9.05 -12.90 -14.28
N ASP A 295 8.37 -13.98 -14.65
CA ASP A 295 8.93 -15.35 -14.64
C ASP A 295 9.71 -15.64 -15.94
N GLY A 296 9.29 -15.02 -17.04
CA GLY A 296 9.94 -15.16 -18.33
C GLY A 296 9.65 -14.00 -19.27
N PHE A 297 10.56 -13.78 -20.22
CA PHE A 297 10.39 -12.82 -21.30
C PHE A 297 9.66 -13.42 -22.50
N ALA A 298 8.90 -12.58 -23.19
CA ALA A 298 8.35 -12.95 -24.49
C ALA A 298 9.48 -13.23 -25.52
N PRO A 299 9.26 -14.10 -26.52
CA PRO A 299 10.25 -14.42 -27.55
C PRO A 299 10.77 -13.21 -28.35
N ILE A 300 10.00 -12.12 -28.39
CA ILE A 300 10.39 -10.86 -29.05
C ILE A 300 11.67 -10.23 -28.46
N PHE A 301 12.05 -10.60 -27.23
CA PHE A 301 13.27 -10.11 -26.59
C PHE A 301 14.50 -10.99 -26.83
N ALA A 302 14.38 -12.10 -27.57
CA ALA A 302 15.50 -12.98 -27.85
C ALA A 302 16.66 -12.22 -28.54
N GLY A 303 17.85 -12.25 -27.93
CA GLY A 303 19.02 -11.50 -28.40
C GLY A 303 19.05 -10.02 -27.99
N HIS A 304 18.02 -9.52 -27.32
CA HIS A 304 17.90 -8.12 -26.88
C HIS A 304 17.92 -7.93 -25.36
N ILE A 305 17.85 -9.01 -24.57
CA ILE A 305 17.95 -8.98 -23.10
C ILE A 305 19.28 -8.36 -22.66
N ASP A 306 19.23 -7.33 -21.81
CA ASP A 306 20.39 -6.59 -21.28
C ASP A 306 21.34 -5.99 -22.36
N SER A 307 20.90 -5.97 -23.62
CA SER A 307 21.70 -5.50 -24.76
C SER A 307 21.64 -3.98 -24.96
N ASN A 308 20.77 -3.29 -24.21
CA ASN A 308 20.39 -1.90 -24.40
C ASN A 308 19.76 -1.57 -25.77
N VAL A 309 19.47 -2.59 -26.59
CA VAL A 309 18.71 -2.45 -27.84
C VAL A 309 17.21 -2.62 -27.54
N GLY A 310 16.42 -1.62 -27.90
CA GLY A 310 14.97 -1.61 -27.69
C GLY A 310 14.21 -2.41 -28.75
N VAL A 311 13.05 -2.95 -28.37
CA VAL A 311 12.12 -3.68 -29.22
C VAL A 311 10.82 -2.89 -29.33
N ALA A 312 10.36 -2.58 -30.55
CA ALA A 312 9.08 -1.88 -30.74
C ALA A 312 7.91 -2.80 -30.35
N VAL A 313 6.98 -2.28 -29.55
CA VAL A 313 5.76 -3.00 -29.11
C VAL A 313 4.53 -2.10 -29.26
N HIS A 314 3.38 -2.71 -29.47
CA HIS A 314 2.06 -2.08 -29.43
C HIS A 314 1.34 -2.41 -28.12
N ALA A 315 0.35 -1.58 -27.78
CA ALA A 315 -0.52 -1.89 -26.65
C ALA A 315 -1.23 -3.25 -26.88
N GLY A 316 -1.17 -4.13 -25.88
CA GLY A 316 -1.70 -5.49 -25.94
C GLY A 316 -0.70 -6.56 -26.40
N ASP A 317 0.51 -6.21 -26.84
CA ASP A 317 1.52 -7.20 -27.21
C ASP A 317 1.99 -7.98 -25.98
N PHE A 318 2.22 -9.28 -26.14
CA PHE A 318 2.76 -10.15 -25.09
C PHE A 318 4.24 -9.84 -24.83
N ILE A 319 4.57 -9.49 -23.59
CA ILE A 319 5.93 -9.06 -23.19
C ILE A 319 6.59 -10.01 -22.19
N GLY A 320 5.82 -10.87 -21.52
CA GLY A 320 6.36 -11.84 -20.59
C GLY A 320 5.27 -12.45 -19.72
N THR A 321 5.66 -13.14 -18.65
CA THR A 321 4.73 -13.80 -17.73
C THR A 321 4.90 -13.33 -16.30
N SER A 322 3.82 -13.30 -15.51
CA SER A 322 3.86 -13.00 -14.08
C SER A 322 4.78 -13.99 -13.36
N GLY A 323 5.44 -13.53 -12.29
CA GLY A 323 6.41 -14.37 -11.58
C GLY A 323 6.73 -13.87 -10.18
N ALA A 324 7.89 -14.30 -9.70
CA ALA A 324 8.43 -13.94 -8.39
C ALA A 324 9.96 -13.74 -8.44
N THR A 325 10.50 -13.31 -9.58
CA THR A 325 11.95 -13.14 -9.74
C THR A 325 12.43 -11.85 -9.06
N GLY A 326 13.71 -11.82 -8.66
CA GLY A 326 14.28 -10.68 -7.95
C GLY A 326 14.10 -10.82 -6.44
N PHE A 327 13.50 -9.82 -5.80
CA PHE A 327 13.44 -9.68 -4.35
C PHE A 327 12.03 -9.86 -3.79
N VAL A 328 11.17 -10.63 -4.48
CA VAL A 328 9.81 -10.91 -4.02
C VAL A 328 9.84 -11.76 -2.75
N VAL A 329 9.41 -11.18 -1.64
CA VAL A 329 9.12 -11.89 -0.39
C VAL A 329 7.61 -12.01 -0.26
N GLY A 330 7.07 -13.21 -0.45
CA GLY A 330 5.62 -13.46 -0.36
C GLY A 330 4.99 -13.89 -1.68
N THR A 331 3.82 -13.33 -2.00
CA THR A 331 2.96 -13.78 -3.12
C THR A 331 3.53 -13.34 -4.47
N PRO A 332 3.64 -14.22 -5.49
CA PRO A 332 3.98 -13.84 -6.87
C PRO A 332 3.03 -12.77 -7.41
N HIS A 333 3.52 -11.73 -8.06
CA HIS A 333 2.71 -10.62 -8.58
C HIS A 333 3.38 -9.95 -9.79
N LEU A 334 2.60 -9.20 -10.55
CA LEU A 334 3.13 -8.17 -11.45
C LEU A 334 3.23 -6.87 -10.67
N HIS A 335 4.43 -6.36 -10.51
CA HIS A 335 4.63 -4.97 -10.10
C HIS A 335 4.59 -4.08 -11.36
N PHE A 336 3.66 -3.12 -11.37
CA PHE A 336 3.42 -2.19 -12.47
C PHE A 336 3.59 -0.74 -12.02
N GLU A 337 4.65 -0.10 -12.50
CA GLU A 337 4.95 1.31 -12.21
C GLU A 337 4.80 2.16 -13.48
N VAL A 338 4.40 3.42 -13.29
CA VAL A 338 4.39 4.43 -14.36
C VAL A 338 5.28 5.59 -13.96
N ARG A 339 6.09 6.05 -14.91
CA ARG A 339 6.93 7.23 -14.74
C ARG A 339 6.69 8.21 -15.87
N ARG A 340 7.03 9.47 -15.64
CA ARG A 340 7.13 10.49 -16.68
C ARG A 340 8.40 11.32 -16.46
N TYR A 341 9.30 11.31 -17.44
CA TYR A 341 10.64 11.91 -17.35
C TYR A 341 11.46 11.39 -16.15
N GLY A 342 11.32 10.09 -15.84
CA GLY A 342 11.97 9.44 -14.69
C GLY A 342 11.27 9.64 -13.33
N LEU A 343 10.30 10.55 -13.25
CA LEU A 343 9.53 10.82 -12.03
C LEU A 343 8.32 9.90 -11.94
N GLN A 344 8.01 9.38 -10.75
CA GLN A 344 6.86 8.51 -10.52
C GLN A 344 5.54 9.24 -10.75
N VAL A 345 4.52 8.51 -11.20
CA VAL A 345 3.14 9.01 -11.30
C VAL A 345 2.17 7.84 -11.08
N ASP A 346 1.15 8.01 -10.22
CA ASP A 346 0.16 6.95 -10.07
C ASP A 346 -0.79 6.95 -11.28
N PRO A 347 -0.90 5.84 -12.05
CA PRO A 347 -1.87 5.73 -13.14
C PRO A 347 -3.34 5.79 -12.68
N TYR A 348 -3.64 5.60 -11.39
CA TYR A 348 -4.97 5.76 -10.80
C TYR A 348 -5.28 7.19 -10.35
N GLY A 349 -4.34 8.14 -10.47
CA GLY A 349 -4.55 9.54 -10.10
C GLY A 349 -4.51 9.82 -8.60
N TRP A 350 -5.00 11.00 -8.19
CA TRP A 350 -5.21 11.36 -6.79
C TRP A 350 -6.64 11.91 -6.57
N TYR A 351 -7.36 11.29 -5.64
CA TYR A 351 -8.76 11.57 -5.30
C TYR A 351 -8.99 11.60 -3.78
N GLY A 352 -7.92 11.57 -2.99
CA GLY A 352 -7.98 11.75 -1.54
C GLY A 352 -8.33 13.20 -1.14
N PRO A 353 -8.61 13.45 0.15
CA PRO A 353 -8.86 14.80 0.62
C PRO A 353 -7.58 15.65 0.53
N GLY A 354 -7.67 16.82 -0.11
CA GLY A 354 -6.55 17.77 -0.21
C GLY A 354 -5.66 17.58 -1.45
N PRO A 355 -4.56 18.34 -1.54
CA PRO A 355 -3.62 18.25 -2.65
C PRO A 355 -2.93 16.88 -2.67
N ASP A 356 -2.51 16.45 -3.85
CA ASP A 356 -1.79 15.20 -4.05
C ASP A 356 -0.47 15.16 -3.23
N PRO A 357 -0.31 14.21 -2.28
CA PRO A 357 0.91 14.05 -1.51
C PRO A 357 2.13 13.76 -2.37
N CYS A 358 1.99 13.02 -3.47
CA CYS A 358 3.08 12.68 -4.39
C CYS A 358 3.75 13.96 -4.93
N ALA A 359 2.96 15.00 -5.24
CA ALA A 359 3.49 16.27 -5.74
C ALA A 359 4.39 17.04 -4.73
N ASN A 360 4.40 16.65 -3.45
CA ASN A 360 5.32 17.22 -2.46
C ASN A 360 6.74 16.65 -2.56
N TYR A 361 6.94 15.59 -3.33
CA TYR A 361 8.20 14.91 -3.51
C TYR A 361 8.79 15.23 -4.88
N ALA A 362 10.06 15.63 -4.95
CA ALA A 362 10.65 15.96 -6.25
C ALA A 362 10.83 14.74 -7.18
N GLY A 363 10.77 13.53 -6.62
CA GLY A 363 10.78 12.27 -7.37
C GLY A 363 9.42 11.85 -7.94
N CYS A 364 8.36 12.63 -7.70
CA CYS A 364 6.97 12.20 -7.93
C CYS A 364 6.15 13.37 -8.51
N LEU A 365 5.41 13.11 -9.58
CA LEU A 365 4.60 14.11 -10.29
C LEU A 365 3.13 14.02 -9.86
N PRO A 366 2.37 15.12 -9.91
CA PRO A 366 0.93 15.08 -9.69
C PRO A 366 0.26 13.94 -10.48
N SER A 367 -0.36 13.02 -9.75
CA SER A 367 -1.00 11.82 -10.26
C SER A 367 -2.29 12.18 -11.02
N GLY A 368 -2.45 11.61 -12.21
CA GLY A 368 -3.63 11.76 -13.05
C GLY A 368 -4.17 10.41 -13.49
N TRP A 369 -5.44 10.35 -13.91
CA TRP A 369 -6.02 9.11 -14.41
C TRP A 369 -5.45 8.74 -15.79
N LEU A 370 -4.57 7.73 -15.83
CA LEU A 370 -3.84 7.33 -17.05
C LEU A 370 -4.48 6.15 -17.79
N TRP A 371 -5.45 5.48 -17.18
CA TRP A 371 -6.14 4.35 -17.80
C TRP A 371 -7.11 4.81 -18.90
N HIS A 372 -7.05 4.13 -20.04
CA HIS A 372 -7.84 4.47 -21.21
C HIS A 372 -9.35 4.35 -20.93
N PRO A 373 -10.20 5.28 -21.41
CA PRO A 373 -11.64 5.27 -21.13
C PRO A 373 -12.38 3.99 -21.53
N SER A 374 -11.85 3.20 -22.47
CA SER A 374 -12.43 1.89 -22.83
C SER A 374 -12.39 0.85 -21.70
N LEU A 375 -11.61 1.12 -20.65
CA LEU A 375 -11.51 0.25 -19.47
C LEU A 375 -12.51 0.60 -18.38
N LEU A 376 -13.29 1.69 -18.52
CA LEU A 376 -14.34 2.03 -17.57
C LEU A 376 -15.28 0.84 -17.34
N GLY A 377 -15.55 0.53 -16.08
CA GLY A 377 -16.33 -0.64 -15.67
C GLY A 377 -15.54 -1.94 -15.58
N ARG A 378 -14.27 -2.00 -16.00
CA ARG A 378 -13.43 -3.21 -15.93
C ARG A 378 -12.48 -3.14 -14.75
N TYR A 379 -12.43 -4.22 -13.95
CA TYR A 379 -11.56 -4.30 -12.77
C TYR A 379 -11.66 -3.02 -11.92
N ASN A 380 -10.56 -2.41 -11.47
CA ASN A 380 -10.48 -1.14 -10.78
C ASN A 380 -10.22 0.06 -11.73
N PHE A 381 -10.27 -0.12 -13.06
CA PHE A 381 -10.00 0.93 -14.05
C PHE A 381 -11.19 1.87 -14.25
N THR A 382 -11.62 2.52 -13.18
CA THR A 382 -12.60 3.60 -13.26
C THR A 382 -12.31 4.65 -12.20
N PRO A 383 -12.18 5.93 -12.60
CA PRO A 383 -11.89 6.99 -11.65
C PRO A 383 -12.98 7.09 -10.57
N PRO A 384 -12.62 7.42 -9.32
CA PRO A 384 -13.59 7.80 -8.30
C PRO A 384 -14.52 8.91 -8.81
N GLY A 385 -15.83 8.75 -8.62
CA GLY A 385 -16.84 9.71 -9.07
C GLY A 385 -17.28 9.60 -10.54
N MET A 386 -16.65 8.75 -11.34
CA MET A 386 -17.15 8.41 -12.69
C MET A 386 -18.02 7.15 -12.64
N LEU A 387 -19.24 7.26 -13.18
CA LEU A 387 -20.09 6.10 -13.40
C LEU A 387 -19.49 5.26 -14.53
N ALA A 388 -19.15 4.01 -14.26
CA ALA A 388 -19.03 3.00 -15.28
C ALA A 388 -20.40 2.88 -15.97
N GLY A 389 -20.42 2.88 -17.30
CA GLY A 389 -21.66 2.68 -18.06
C GLY A 389 -22.42 1.41 -17.61
N PRO A 390 -23.69 1.24 -18.03
CA PRO A 390 -24.59 0.25 -17.45
C PRO A 390 -23.98 -1.18 -17.41
N SER A 391 -23.92 -1.78 -16.21
CA SER A 391 -23.55 -3.20 -16.03
C SER A 391 -24.72 -4.11 -16.39
N THR A 392 -24.41 -5.30 -16.92
CA THR A 392 -25.37 -6.39 -17.12
C THR A 392 -25.67 -7.18 -15.84
N MET A 393 -24.91 -6.95 -14.76
CA MET A 393 -25.08 -7.56 -13.44
C MET A 393 -25.64 -6.52 -12.47
N LEU A 394 -26.97 -6.39 -12.44
CA LEU A 394 -27.71 -5.30 -11.79
C LEU A 394 -27.97 -5.52 -10.29
N ASN A 395 -26.98 -5.97 -9.50
CA ASN A 395 -27.18 -6.06 -8.06
C ASN A 395 -26.86 -4.71 -7.39
N PRO A 396 -27.80 -4.10 -6.66
CA PRO A 396 -27.50 -2.89 -5.89
C PRO A 396 -26.42 -3.18 -4.84
N PRO A 397 -25.67 -2.15 -4.41
CA PRO A 397 -24.70 -2.31 -3.34
C PRO A 397 -25.39 -2.81 -2.06
N ILE A 398 -24.61 -3.46 -1.21
CA ILE A 398 -25.03 -3.87 0.13
C ILE A 398 -24.30 -2.95 1.10
N GLY A 399 -25.04 -2.29 1.98
CA GLY A 399 -24.48 -1.41 2.98
C GLY A 399 -25.08 -1.65 4.36
N THR A 400 -24.38 -1.19 5.38
CA THR A 400 -24.79 -1.20 6.78
C THR A 400 -24.81 0.23 7.32
N LEU A 401 -25.34 0.42 8.53
CA LEU A 401 -25.39 1.72 9.17
C LEU A 401 -25.32 1.53 10.69
N SER A 402 -24.45 2.29 11.35
CA SER A 402 -24.48 2.43 12.81
C SER A 402 -24.27 3.87 13.22
N VAL A 403 -25.12 4.36 14.13
CA VAL A 403 -25.03 5.72 14.67
C VAL A 403 -24.43 5.66 16.07
N ASN A 404 -23.32 6.38 16.29
CA ASN A 404 -22.60 6.45 17.56
C ASN A 404 -22.37 5.06 18.20
N PRO A 405 -21.73 4.11 17.49
CA PRO A 405 -21.37 2.85 18.12
C PRO A 405 -20.52 3.10 19.39
N PRO A 406 -20.65 2.25 20.43
CA PRO A 406 -19.84 2.37 21.64
C PRO A 406 -18.36 2.52 21.31
N SER A 407 -17.65 3.45 21.96
CA SER A 407 -16.26 3.74 21.63
C SER A 407 -15.31 2.58 21.89
N ASP A 408 -15.71 1.63 22.73
CA ASP A 408 -14.98 0.41 23.02
C ASP A 408 -15.30 -0.74 22.05
N LEU A 409 -16.30 -0.62 21.18
CA LEU A 409 -16.64 -1.59 20.14
C LEU A 409 -15.88 -1.25 18.85
N LEU A 410 -14.92 -2.10 18.48
CA LEU A 410 -14.08 -1.92 17.28
C LEU A 410 -14.68 -2.58 16.05
N PHE A 411 -15.37 -3.71 16.22
CA PHE A 411 -15.93 -4.47 15.12
C PHE A 411 -17.27 -5.11 15.52
N ALA A 412 -18.23 -5.08 14.61
CA ALA A 412 -19.50 -5.80 14.75
C ALA A 412 -19.99 -6.30 13.39
N SER A 413 -20.26 -7.60 13.28
CA SER A 413 -20.90 -8.20 12.10
C SER A 413 -22.03 -9.13 12.51
N GLU A 414 -23.21 -8.89 11.95
CA GLU A 414 -24.43 -9.67 12.20
C GLU A 414 -24.55 -10.85 11.25
N PHE A 415 -23.89 -10.81 10.08
CA PHE A 415 -24.00 -11.82 9.02
C PHE A 415 -25.43 -12.02 8.47
N ASP A 416 -26.22 -10.94 8.48
CA ASP A 416 -27.59 -10.90 7.97
C ASP A 416 -27.67 -10.90 6.43
N GLY A 417 -27.33 -12.05 5.84
CA GLY A 417 -27.38 -12.27 4.40
C GLY A 417 -26.18 -11.72 3.62
N HIS A 418 -25.21 -11.10 4.31
CA HIS A 418 -24.00 -10.53 3.72
C HIS A 418 -22.82 -10.48 4.70
N PRO A 419 -21.56 -10.35 4.20
CA PRO A 419 -20.37 -10.26 5.06
C PRO A 419 -20.03 -8.83 5.52
N VAL A 420 -20.71 -7.79 5.07
CA VAL A 420 -20.37 -6.41 5.46
C VAL A 420 -20.57 -6.21 6.96
N GLN A 421 -19.53 -5.75 7.65
CA GLN A 421 -19.60 -5.39 9.06
C GLN A 421 -20.47 -4.13 9.26
N ARG A 422 -21.16 -4.02 10.39
CA ARG A 422 -21.91 -2.83 10.80
C ARG A 422 -21.00 -1.79 11.46
N VAL A 423 -20.05 -2.24 12.28
CA VAL A 423 -19.00 -1.43 12.89
C VAL A 423 -17.66 -2.03 12.47
N GLY A 424 -16.71 -1.18 12.11
CA GLY A 424 -15.37 -1.61 11.71
C GLY A 424 -14.86 -0.85 10.49
N ARG A 425 -13.71 -1.28 9.99
CA ARG A 425 -12.96 -0.64 8.92
C ARG A 425 -12.54 -1.62 7.84
N GLY A 426 -12.36 -1.09 6.64
CA GLY A 426 -11.93 -1.82 5.45
C GLY A 426 -12.98 -2.79 4.92
N PHE A 427 -12.63 -3.52 3.87
CA PHE A 427 -13.57 -4.41 3.19
C PHE A 427 -13.34 -5.87 3.59
N PRO A 428 -14.41 -6.67 3.79
CA PRO A 428 -14.27 -8.11 3.87
C PRO A 428 -13.71 -8.66 2.56
N SER A 429 -12.80 -9.63 2.64
CA SER A 429 -12.36 -10.41 1.48
C SER A 429 -12.89 -11.83 1.60
N PHE A 430 -13.41 -12.37 0.51
CA PHE A 430 -13.97 -13.71 0.50
C PHE A 430 -13.79 -14.41 -0.84
N ALA A 431 -13.74 -15.74 -0.77
CA ALA A 431 -13.66 -16.61 -1.94
C ALA A 431 -14.70 -17.72 -1.81
N ASN A 432 -15.17 -18.19 -2.97
CA ASN A 432 -16.35 -19.02 -3.10
C ASN A 432 -17.64 -18.30 -2.63
N ASN A 433 -18.79 -18.92 -2.86
CA ASN A 433 -20.06 -18.32 -2.48
C ASN A 433 -20.28 -18.47 -0.97
N LEU A 434 -20.34 -17.34 -0.27
CA LEU A 434 -20.80 -17.31 1.11
C LEU A 434 -22.26 -17.79 1.19
N ARG A 435 -22.57 -18.54 2.23
CA ARG A 435 -23.92 -19.08 2.45
C ARG A 435 -24.43 -18.61 3.80
N PHE A 436 -25.68 -18.17 3.80
CA PHE A 436 -26.34 -17.67 4.99
C PHE A 436 -27.56 -18.52 5.32
N THR A 437 -27.68 -18.93 6.58
CA THR A 437 -28.76 -19.78 7.12
C THR A 437 -29.57 -18.99 8.14
N ALA A 438 -30.65 -19.57 8.70
CA ALA A 438 -31.38 -18.93 9.79
C ALA A 438 -30.47 -18.81 11.02
N GLY A 439 -30.23 -17.58 11.45
CA GLY A 439 -29.34 -17.23 12.57
C GLY A 439 -30.02 -17.38 13.92
N ARG A 440 -29.29 -17.03 14.98
CA ARG A 440 -29.87 -16.79 16.29
C ARG A 440 -30.70 -15.50 16.24
N ASN A 441 -30.15 -14.50 15.55
CA ASN A 441 -30.85 -13.29 15.10
C ASN A 441 -30.72 -13.23 13.57
N GLY A 442 -31.81 -12.97 12.86
CA GLY A 442 -31.76 -12.85 11.39
C GLY A 442 -31.10 -14.05 10.70
N GLN A 443 -29.94 -13.85 10.08
CA GLN A 443 -29.18 -14.88 9.39
C GLN A 443 -27.77 -15.09 9.98
N ALA A 444 -27.22 -16.29 9.77
CA ALA A 444 -25.89 -16.65 10.20
C ALA A 444 -25.02 -17.08 9.02
N LEU A 445 -23.72 -16.83 9.09
CA LEU A 445 -22.73 -17.27 8.12
C LEU A 445 -22.40 -18.75 8.32
N LEU A 446 -22.58 -19.58 7.30
CA LEU A 446 -22.12 -20.96 7.31
C LEU A 446 -20.61 -21.04 7.03
N LEU A 447 -19.85 -21.61 7.96
CA LEU A 447 -18.41 -21.85 7.84
C LEU A 447 -18.12 -23.18 7.13
N ASP A 448 -18.43 -23.24 5.84
CA ASP A 448 -18.14 -24.38 4.97
C ASP A 448 -16.85 -24.16 4.15
N ALA A 449 -16.86 -24.47 2.85
CA ALA A 449 -15.71 -24.31 1.97
C ALA A 449 -15.41 -22.84 1.60
N ALA A 450 -16.33 -21.90 1.89
CA ALA A 450 -16.09 -20.50 1.62
C ALA A 450 -15.09 -19.90 2.62
N THR A 451 -14.29 -18.93 2.16
CA THR A 451 -13.37 -18.19 3.01
C THR A 451 -13.87 -16.78 3.21
N LEU A 452 -13.79 -16.28 4.44
CA LEU A 452 -14.06 -14.89 4.75
C LEU A 452 -12.97 -14.37 5.68
N THR A 453 -12.44 -13.20 5.34
CA THR A 453 -11.47 -12.47 6.15
C THR A 453 -11.87 -11.01 6.32
N TYR A 454 -11.42 -10.43 7.42
CA TYR A 454 -11.54 -9.00 7.70
C TYR A 454 -10.17 -8.40 7.99
N PRO A 455 -9.90 -7.14 7.61
CA PRO A 455 -8.71 -6.43 8.07
C PRO A 455 -8.67 -6.35 9.60
N LEU A 456 -7.50 -6.48 10.21
CA LEU A 456 -7.33 -6.39 11.66
C LEU A 456 -7.16 -4.95 12.15
N ALA A 457 -6.53 -4.09 11.36
CA ALA A 457 -6.24 -2.74 11.83
C ALA A 457 -7.48 -1.91 12.06
N GLY A 458 -7.57 -1.34 13.26
CA GLY A 458 -8.73 -0.62 13.74
C GLY A 458 -9.93 -1.50 14.12
N ASN A 459 -9.88 -2.81 13.84
CA ASN A 459 -10.94 -3.78 14.15
C ASN A 459 -10.59 -4.68 15.36
N LEU A 460 -9.30 -4.81 15.71
CA LEU A 460 -8.83 -5.56 16.86
C LEU A 460 -7.53 -4.95 17.43
N ASP A 461 -7.41 -4.92 18.75
CA ASP A 461 -6.19 -4.49 19.46
C ASP A 461 -5.51 -5.72 20.12
N PRO A 462 -4.26 -6.07 19.76
CA PRO A 462 -3.57 -7.21 20.37
C PRO A 462 -3.20 -6.98 21.85
N SER A 463 -3.12 -5.73 22.30
CA SER A 463 -2.72 -5.40 23.68
C SER A 463 -3.79 -5.73 24.72
N ALA A 464 -5.06 -5.52 24.39
CA ALA A 464 -6.17 -5.91 25.24
C ALA A 464 -7.48 -5.94 24.44
N GLY A 465 -8.39 -6.84 24.81
CA GLY A 465 -9.67 -6.90 24.11
C GLY A 465 -10.60 -8.02 24.55
N THR A 466 -11.77 -8.01 23.92
CA THR A 466 -12.75 -9.10 24.02
C THR A 466 -13.26 -9.43 22.63
N LEU A 467 -13.30 -10.72 22.31
CA LEU A 467 -13.98 -11.22 21.12
C LEU A 467 -15.17 -12.03 21.59
N SER A 468 -16.37 -11.71 21.10
CA SER A 468 -17.62 -12.40 21.43
C SER A 468 -18.33 -12.82 20.15
N LEU A 469 -18.88 -14.04 20.11
CA LEU A 469 -19.69 -14.52 18.99
C LEU A 469 -20.70 -15.57 19.41
N TRP A 470 -21.70 -15.79 18.58
CA TRP A 470 -22.54 -16.98 18.61
C TRP A 470 -22.10 -17.96 17.53
N ALA A 471 -22.01 -19.23 17.88
CA ALA A 471 -21.75 -20.31 16.95
C ALA A 471 -22.78 -21.43 17.13
N LYS A 472 -23.39 -21.86 16.02
CA LYS A 472 -24.22 -23.06 15.99
C LYS A 472 -23.34 -24.25 15.64
N LEU A 473 -23.17 -25.13 16.61
CA LEU A 473 -22.32 -26.31 16.49
C LEU A 473 -23.03 -27.41 15.70
N PRO A 474 -22.35 -28.11 14.77
CA PRO A 474 -22.96 -29.16 13.98
C PRO A 474 -23.20 -30.44 14.80
N GLU A 475 -24.11 -31.31 14.33
CA GLU A 475 -24.33 -32.64 14.93
C GLU A 475 -23.09 -33.53 14.87
N SER A 476 -22.31 -33.38 13.80
CA SER A 476 -21.03 -34.06 13.62
C SER A 476 -20.04 -33.12 12.96
N TYR A 477 -18.81 -33.12 13.48
CA TYR A 477 -17.73 -32.35 12.91
C TYR A 477 -17.11 -33.08 11.71
N PRO A 478 -16.63 -32.36 10.68
CA PRO A 478 -15.94 -32.96 9.55
C PRO A 478 -14.75 -33.83 9.97
N THR A 479 -14.65 -35.01 9.38
CA THR A 479 -13.49 -35.90 9.53
C THR A 479 -12.42 -35.52 8.51
N GLY A 480 -11.16 -35.49 8.94
CA GLY A 480 -10.03 -35.11 8.09
C GLY A 480 -8.68 -35.34 8.77
N ASN A 481 -7.59 -35.14 8.02
CA ASN A 481 -6.23 -35.41 8.49
C ASN A 481 -5.78 -34.50 9.65
N ILE A 482 -6.36 -33.31 9.78
CA ILE A 482 -6.12 -32.39 10.88
C ILE A 482 -7.48 -32.13 11.56
N PRO A 483 -7.80 -32.81 12.67
CA PRO A 483 -9.11 -32.70 13.31
C PRO A 483 -9.18 -31.47 14.22
N ARG A 484 -8.89 -30.30 13.64
CA ARG A 484 -8.97 -28.97 14.26
C ARG A 484 -9.97 -28.14 13.49
N HIS A 485 -11.00 -27.65 14.19
CA HIS A 485 -12.14 -26.97 13.60
C HIS A 485 -12.16 -25.52 14.10
N TYR A 486 -11.64 -24.60 13.28
CA TYR A 486 -11.53 -23.19 13.66
C TYR A 486 -12.88 -22.48 13.57
N LEU A 487 -13.14 -21.59 14.52
CA LEU A 487 -14.16 -20.55 14.36
C LEU A 487 -13.52 -19.26 13.85
N LEU A 488 -12.32 -18.95 14.33
CA LEU A 488 -11.53 -17.83 13.86
C LEU A 488 -10.05 -18.00 14.18
N ALA A 489 -9.21 -17.29 13.43
CA ALA A 489 -7.81 -17.16 13.75
C ALA A 489 -7.19 -15.92 13.09
N ALA A 490 -6.19 -15.36 13.74
CA ALA A 490 -5.32 -14.30 13.26
C ALA A 490 -3.87 -14.68 13.56
N SER A 491 -2.97 -14.40 12.62
CA SER A 491 -1.54 -14.60 12.82
C SER A 491 -0.75 -13.68 11.94
N ALA A 492 0.32 -13.11 12.50
CA ALA A 492 1.30 -12.39 11.70
C ALA A 492 2.06 -13.33 10.75
N ASN A 493 2.12 -14.63 11.06
CA ASN A 493 2.94 -15.61 10.34
C ASN A 493 2.20 -16.93 10.14
N PRO A 494 1.08 -16.91 9.40
CA PRO A 494 0.24 -18.09 9.22
C PRO A 494 0.96 -19.20 8.43
N ALA A 495 2.04 -18.89 7.70
CA ALA A 495 2.82 -19.85 6.92
C ALA A 495 3.98 -20.51 7.69
N ALA A 496 4.29 -20.07 8.92
CA ALA A 496 5.42 -20.57 9.72
C ALA A 496 5.13 -21.95 10.33
N ILE A 497 4.98 -22.99 9.50
CA ILE A 497 4.69 -24.35 9.95
C ILE A 497 5.97 -24.99 10.52
N PRO A 498 5.98 -25.57 11.73
CA PRO A 498 4.90 -25.64 12.74
C PRO A 498 4.95 -24.51 13.79
N ASP A 499 5.95 -23.64 13.71
CA ASP A 499 6.33 -22.62 14.69
C ASP A 499 5.64 -21.28 14.43
N TYR A 500 4.32 -21.26 14.61
CA TYR A 500 3.53 -20.04 14.48
C TYR A 500 3.75 -19.11 15.68
N TRP A 501 4.20 -17.91 15.41
CA TRP A 501 4.34 -16.81 16.38
C TRP A 501 3.30 -15.73 16.11
N ASN A 502 3.07 -14.85 17.09
CA ASN A 502 2.12 -13.73 17.01
C ASN A 502 0.74 -14.17 16.50
N THR A 503 0.15 -15.13 17.20
CA THR A 503 -1.05 -15.87 16.78
C THR A 503 -2.12 -15.82 17.86
N LEU A 504 -3.39 -15.68 17.45
CA LEU A 504 -4.58 -15.78 18.27
C LEU A 504 -5.63 -16.61 17.53
N ALA A 505 -6.20 -17.63 18.17
CA ALA A 505 -7.22 -18.45 17.54
C ALA A 505 -8.21 -19.06 18.53
N LEU A 506 -9.46 -19.22 18.07
CA LEU A 506 -10.48 -20.05 18.72
C LEU A 506 -10.86 -21.21 17.81
N ARG A 507 -10.70 -22.42 18.32
CA ARG A 507 -10.99 -23.65 17.59
C ARG A 507 -11.42 -24.77 18.53
N ARG A 508 -11.98 -25.82 17.94
CA ARG A 508 -12.18 -27.11 18.61
C ARG A 508 -11.14 -28.10 18.12
N ASP A 509 -10.47 -28.78 19.05
CA ASP A 509 -9.58 -29.91 18.74
C ASP A 509 -10.31 -31.20 19.09
N ALA A 510 -10.30 -32.20 18.21
CA ALA A 510 -10.93 -33.50 18.49
C ALA A 510 -10.20 -34.28 19.59
N VAL A 511 -8.91 -33.99 19.80
CA VAL A 511 -8.08 -34.53 20.87
C VAL A 511 -7.34 -33.36 21.52
N GLY A 512 -7.90 -32.87 22.62
CA GLY A 512 -7.31 -31.85 23.47
C GLY A 512 -6.28 -32.42 24.46
N PRO A 513 -5.76 -31.57 25.38
CA PRO A 513 -4.70 -31.95 26.31
C PRO A 513 -5.02 -33.16 27.19
N ASP A 514 -6.30 -33.32 27.55
CA ASP A 514 -6.77 -34.42 28.43
C ASP A 514 -7.22 -35.68 27.65
N GLY A 515 -6.93 -35.74 26.34
CA GLY A 515 -7.24 -36.89 25.48
C GLY A 515 -8.67 -36.94 24.93
N GLY A 516 -9.57 -36.07 25.40
CA GLY A 516 -10.92 -35.85 24.85
C GLY A 516 -11.03 -34.56 24.01
N PRO A 517 -12.14 -34.33 23.30
CA PRO A 517 -12.33 -33.10 22.54
C PRO A 517 -12.37 -31.86 23.44
N ALA A 518 -11.82 -30.76 22.96
CA ALA A 518 -11.72 -29.52 23.73
C ALA A 518 -11.84 -28.27 22.85
N TRP A 519 -12.41 -27.21 23.42
CA TRP A 519 -12.34 -25.86 22.90
C TRP A 519 -11.03 -25.22 23.33
N ILE A 520 -10.32 -24.65 22.37
CA ILE A 520 -8.97 -24.12 22.53
C ILE A 520 -8.96 -22.64 22.20
N PHE A 521 -8.57 -21.82 23.18
CA PHE A 521 -8.11 -20.46 22.96
C PHE A 521 -6.58 -20.46 22.87
N TRP A 522 -6.09 -20.61 21.65
CA TRP A 522 -4.66 -20.68 21.37
C TRP A 522 -4.09 -19.27 21.18
N THR A 523 -2.99 -18.98 21.88
CA THR A 523 -2.18 -17.80 21.62
C THR A 523 -0.70 -18.17 21.50
N THR A 524 0.04 -17.43 20.68
CA THR A 524 1.50 -17.43 20.71
C THR A 524 1.98 -15.97 20.68
N GLY A 525 2.89 -15.60 21.58
CA GLY A 525 3.58 -14.32 21.57
C GLY A 525 4.60 -14.21 20.43
N SER A 526 5.58 -13.32 20.58
CA SER A 526 6.59 -13.02 19.54
C SER A 526 7.55 -14.18 19.23
N ASP A 527 7.53 -15.26 20.02
CA ASP A 527 8.35 -16.46 19.81
C ASP A 527 7.49 -17.73 19.89
N ALA A 528 7.88 -18.79 19.18
CA ALA A 528 7.11 -20.04 19.16
C ALA A 528 7.08 -20.77 20.53
N ALA A 529 8.04 -20.48 21.42
CA ALA A 529 8.13 -21.10 22.74
C ALA A 529 7.08 -20.55 23.71
N SER A 530 6.60 -19.32 23.48
CA SER A 530 5.53 -18.65 24.23
C SER A 530 4.13 -19.19 23.96
N ARG A 531 4.02 -20.26 23.16
CA ARG A 531 2.75 -20.88 22.81
C ARG A 531 1.98 -21.31 24.05
N ASP A 532 0.77 -20.80 24.21
CA ASP A 532 -0.17 -21.18 25.25
C ASP A 532 -1.46 -21.78 24.65
N ILE A 533 -1.86 -22.93 25.19
CA ILE A 533 -3.06 -23.68 24.81
C ILE A 533 -4.01 -23.67 26.01
N LEU A 534 -4.90 -22.68 26.05
CA LEU A 534 -5.96 -22.62 27.06
C LEU A 534 -7.13 -23.48 26.58
N ALA A 535 -7.36 -24.61 27.28
CA ALA A 535 -8.34 -25.60 26.89
C ALA A 535 -9.53 -25.65 27.86
N ALA A 536 -10.74 -25.81 27.31
CA ALA A 536 -11.94 -26.19 28.04
C ALA A 536 -12.51 -27.49 27.44
N PRO A 537 -12.86 -28.52 28.25
CA PRO A 537 -13.47 -29.73 27.72
C PRO A 537 -14.72 -29.42 26.89
N ASP A 538 -14.87 -30.09 25.74
CA ASP A 538 -16.05 -29.93 24.90
C ASP A 538 -17.22 -30.74 25.46
N ALA A 539 -18.06 -30.07 26.26
CA ALA A 539 -19.30 -30.60 26.80
C ALA A 539 -20.55 -29.99 26.12
N LEU A 540 -20.37 -29.28 25.00
CA LEU A 540 -21.45 -28.59 24.31
C LEU A 540 -22.20 -29.57 23.39
N ALA A 541 -23.52 -29.41 23.33
CA ALA A 541 -24.35 -30.15 22.39
C ALA A 541 -24.31 -29.48 21.01
N ALA A 542 -24.88 -30.13 19.99
CA ALA A 542 -25.17 -29.46 18.73
C ALA A 542 -26.20 -28.32 18.96
N GLY A 543 -26.05 -27.22 18.23
CA GLY A 543 -26.90 -26.04 18.36
C GLY A 543 -26.15 -24.78 18.82
N TRP A 544 -26.92 -23.74 19.13
CA TRP A 544 -26.40 -22.40 19.39
C TRP A 544 -25.71 -22.27 20.74
N HIS A 545 -24.46 -21.84 20.71
CA HIS A 545 -23.65 -21.56 21.88
C HIS A 545 -22.92 -20.23 21.75
N HIS A 546 -22.78 -19.53 22.87
CA HIS A 546 -22.04 -18.28 22.94
C HIS A 546 -20.59 -18.55 23.33
N PHE A 547 -19.66 -17.89 22.66
CA PHE A 547 -18.24 -17.94 22.93
C PHE A 547 -17.74 -16.52 23.19
N ALA A 548 -16.92 -16.35 24.22
CA ALA A 548 -16.16 -15.13 24.39
C ALA A 548 -14.71 -15.40 24.84
N LEU A 549 -13.80 -14.59 24.33
CA LEU A 549 -12.38 -14.58 24.65
C LEU A 549 -12.04 -13.22 25.24
N THR A 550 -11.34 -13.17 26.38
CA THR A 550 -10.74 -11.93 26.87
C THR A 550 -9.23 -12.07 26.91
N TRP A 551 -8.50 -10.99 26.63
CA TRP A 551 -7.05 -10.94 26.78
C TRP A 551 -6.61 -9.57 27.27
N ASP A 552 -5.56 -9.56 28.07
CA ASP A 552 -4.86 -8.38 28.54
C ASP A 552 -3.36 -8.69 28.59
N ALA A 553 -2.63 -8.18 27.61
CA ALA A 553 -1.18 -8.37 27.47
C ALA A 553 -0.40 -7.73 28.62
N ALA A 554 -0.92 -6.68 29.26
CA ALA A 554 -0.24 -6.02 30.37
C ALA A 554 -0.18 -6.91 31.61
N SER A 555 -1.24 -7.67 31.90
CA SER A 555 -1.26 -8.67 32.97
C SER A 555 -0.88 -10.08 32.52
N GLY A 556 -0.73 -10.30 31.20
CA GLY A 556 -0.53 -11.62 30.61
C GLY A 556 -1.71 -12.56 30.90
N ARG A 557 -2.92 -12.02 31.06
CA ARG A 557 -4.13 -12.78 31.40
C ARG A 557 -4.98 -13.00 30.14
N LYS A 558 -5.52 -14.21 30.01
CA LYS A 558 -6.56 -14.50 29.02
C LYS A 558 -7.58 -15.50 29.54
N GLU A 559 -8.80 -15.43 29.03
CA GLU A 559 -9.91 -16.24 29.48
C GLU A 559 -10.79 -16.70 28.33
N LEU A 560 -11.38 -17.88 28.49
CA LEU A 560 -12.35 -18.48 27.59
C LEU A 560 -13.67 -18.65 28.33
N TYR A 561 -14.74 -18.11 27.76
CA TYR A 561 -16.10 -18.20 28.25
C TYR A 561 -16.97 -19.00 27.28
N LEU A 562 -17.82 -19.87 27.83
CA LEU A 562 -18.81 -20.66 27.09
C LEU A 562 -20.19 -20.38 27.70
N ASN A 563 -21.15 -19.96 26.87
CA ASN A 563 -22.52 -19.60 27.28
C ASN A 563 -22.55 -18.60 28.45
N GLY A 564 -21.66 -17.59 28.41
CA GLY A 564 -21.57 -16.55 29.44
C GLY A 564 -20.87 -16.97 30.73
N GLN A 565 -20.42 -18.22 30.86
CA GLN A 565 -19.73 -18.72 32.04
C GLN A 565 -18.24 -18.90 31.76
N LEU A 566 -17.39 -18.58 32.76
CA LEU A 566 -15.95 -18.78 32.65
C LEU A 566 -15.66 -20.29 32.54
N ALA A 567 -15.07 -20.71 31.43
CA ALA A 567 -14.75 -22.11 31.16
C ALA A 567 -13.27 -22.42 31.45
N ALA A 568 -12.36 -21.49 31.12
CA ALA A 568 -10.95 -21.62 31.41
C ALA A 568 -10.29 -20.23 31.53
N ALA A 569 -9.23 -20.12 32.33
CA ALA A 569 -8.43 -18.91 32.47
C ALA A 569 -6.96 -19.26 32.71
N THR A 570 -6.06 -18.40 32.24
CA THR A 570 -4.64 -18.45 32.57
C THR A 570 -4.08 -17.03 32.71
N SER A 571 -2.93 -16.91 33.36
CA SER A 571 -2.23 -15.65 33.61
C SER A 571 -0.72 -15.83 33.56
N ALA A 572 0.03 -14.74 33.52
CA ALA A 572 1.49 -14.75 33.44
C ALA A 572 2.03 -15.46 32.18
N ILE A 573 1.29 -15.37 31.08
CA ILE A 573 1.73 -15.83 29.76
C ILE A 573 2.14 -14.65 28.89
N SER A 574 2.95 -14.92 27.86
CA SER A 574 3.25 -13.94 26.82
C SER A 574 2.19 -14.00 25.73
N LEU A 575 1.52 -12.87 25.50
CA LEU A 575 0.48 -12.70 24.49
C LEU A 575 1.07 -12.08 23.21
N PRO A 576 0.42 -12.28 22.04
CA PRO A 576 0.85 -11.66 20.78
C PRO A 576 0.87 -10.13 20.90
N THR A 577 1.92 -9.49 20.40
CA THR A 577 2.02 -8.03 20.32
C THR A 577 1.57 -7.48 18.96
N GLU A 578 1.42 -8.35 17.98
CA GLU A 578 0.92 -8.10 16.62
C GLU A 578 0.22 -9.38 16.14
N LEU A 579 -0.69 -9.27 15.17
CA LEU A 579 -1.53 -10.39 14.70
C LEU A 579 -1.63 -10.50 13.17
N GLY A 580 -0.80 -9.75 12.44
CA GLY A 580 -0.86 -9.63 10.98
C GLY A 580 -2.02 -8.76 10.51
N ASP A 581 -2.34 -8.89 9.22
CA ASP A 581 -3.26 -7.97 8.56
C ASP A 581 -4.72 -8.43 8.59
N THR A 582 -4.97 -9.74 8.78
CA THR A 582 -6.31 -10.31 8.57
C THR A 582 -6.77 -11.27 9.66
N LEU A 583 -8.05 -11.17 10.01
CA LEU A 583 -8.80 -12.13 10.81
C LEU A 583 -9.49 -13.11 9.87
N HIS A 584 -9.15 -14.39 9.95
CA HIS A 584 -9.82 -15.46 9.21
C HIS A 584 -11.00 -16.00 10.01
N LEU A 585 -12.14 -16.22 9.35
CA LEU A 585 -13.28 -16.95 9.92
C LEU A 585 -13.35 -18.38 9.37
N GLY A 586 -13.66 -19.33 10.26
CA GLY A 586 -13.83 -20.75 9.95
C GLY A 586 -12.57 -21.55 9.63
N ARG A 587 -11.40 -20.89 9.58
CA ARG A 587 -10.11 -21.51 9.22
C ARG A 587 -8.92 -20.76 9.83
N PHE A 588 -7.74 -21.36 9.74
CA PHE A 588 -6.46 -20.69 10.05
C PHE A 588 -5.62 -20.42 8.81
N THR A 589 -5.29 -21.47 8.05
CA THR A 589 -4.52 -21.38 6.80
C THR A 589 -5.26 -22.03 5.64
N HIS A 590 -4.81 -21.79 4.41
CA HIS A 590 -5.30 -22.51 3.23
C HIS A 590 -5.11 -24.03 3.43
N GLY A 591 -6.15 -24.83 3.18
CA GLY A 591 -6.17 -26.28 3.45
C GLY A 591 -6.51 -26.74 4.87
N SER A 592 -6.63 -25.85 5.87
CA SER A 592 -7.14 -26.20 7.21
C SER A 592 -8.58 -26.74 7.17
N GLY A 593 -8.93 -27.65 8.09
CA GLY A 593 -10.27 -28.25 8.18
C GLY A 593 -11.34 -27.24 8.58
N HIS A 594 -12.50 -27.31 7.91
CA HIS A 594 -13.67 -26.46 8.16
C HIS A 594 -14.46 -26.97 9.37
N SER A 595 -15.05 -26.05 10.15
CA SER A 595 -15.86 -26.43 11.32
C SER A 595 -17.28 -26.85 10.96
N ASN A 596 -17.81 -26.41 9.81
CA ASN A 596 -19.24 -26.50 9.47
C ASN A 596 -20.16 -25.86 10.54
N ALA A 597 -19.61 -24.97 11.37
CA ALA A 597 -20.40 -24.18 12.30
C ALA A 597 -21.09 -23.02 11.57
N GLU A 598 -22.17 -22.50 12.13
CA GLU A 598 -22.80 -21.27 11.65
C GLU A 598 -22.45 -20.13 12.63
N LEU A 599 -21.90 -19.01 12.15
CA LEU A 599 -21.54 -17.85 12.97
C LEU A 599 -22.58 -16.75 12.89
N ASP A 600 -22.84 -16.13 14.04
CA ASP A 600 -23.74 -15.00 14.18
C ASP A 600 -23.16 -14.02 15.21
N GLN A 601 -23.39 -12.72 15.00
CA GLN A 601 -23.06 -11.64 15.94
C GLN A 601 -21.59 -11.63 16.43
N LEU A 602 -20.64 -11.53 15.50
CA LEU A 602 -19.23 -11.34 15.85
C LEU A 602 -19.01 -9.90 16.34
N LEU A 603 -18.53 -9.76 17.58
CA LEU A 603 -18.24 -8.50 18.24
C LEU A 603 -16.79 -8.49 18.73
N ILE A 604 -16.09 -7.38 18.54
CA ILE A 604 -14.72 -7.18 19.04
C ILE A 604 -14.65 -5.85 19.81
N TYR A 605 -14.24 -5.93 21.06
CA TYR A 605 -14.04 -4.79 21.94
C TYR A 605 -12.56 -4.52 22.20
N ASN A 606 -12.18 -3.27 22.41
CA ASN A 606 -10.81 -2.83 22.71
C ASN A 606 -10.40 -3.00 24.19
N ARG A 607 -11.21 -3.70 24.98
CA ARG A 607 -10.95 -3.97 26.39
C ARG A 607 -11.42 -5.36 26.80
N PRO A 608 -10.87 -5.94 27.87
CA PRO A 608 -11.43 -7.12 28.51
C PRO A 608 -12.77 -6.75 29.14
N LEU A 609 -13.86 -7.38 28.71
CA LEU A 609 -15.16 -7.28 29.33
C LEU A 609 -15.18 -8.09 30.64
N THR A 610 -15.98 -7.65 31.59
CA THR A 610 -16.22 -8.37 32.84
C THR A 610 -17.07 -9.61 32.62
N ALA A 611 -16.98 -10.59 33.52
CA ALA A 611 -17.83 -11.78 33.48
C ALA A 611 -19.34 -11.44 33.47
N THR A 612 -19.76 -10.32 34.09
CA THR A 612 -21.16 -9.86 34.06
C THR A 612 -21.55 -9.33 32.69
N GLU A 613 -20.69 -8.54 32.04
CA GLU A 613 -20.92 -8.07 30.66
C GLU A 613 -20.97 -9.25 29.67
N ILE A 614 -20.08 -10.23 29.82
CA ILE A 614 -20.06 -11.44 28.99
C ILE A 614 -21.32 -12.29 29.21
N ALA A 615 -21.75 -12.47 30.46
CA ALA A 615 -22.99 -13.16 30.78
C ALA A 615 -24.22 -12.44 30.19
N ALA A 616 -24.20 -11.10 30.16
CA ALA A 616 -25.25 -10.32 29.50
C ALA A 616 -25.31 -10.60 28.00
N LEU A 617 -24.16 -10.57 27.30
CA LEU A 617 -24.06 -10.92 25.87
C LEU A 617 -24.54 -12.34 25.54
N ALA A 618 -24.34 -13.28 26.47
CA ALA A 618 -24.81 -14.66 26.32
C ALA A 618 -26.31 -14.85 26.60
N ALA A 619 -26.91 -14.01 27.44
CA ALA A 619 -28.34 -14.07 27.76
C ALA A 619 -29.19 -13.44 26.65
N ALA A 620 -28.74 -12.29 26.16
CA ALA A 620 -29.33 -11.59 25.04
C ALA A 620 -28.20 -10.94 24.24
N PRO A 621 -28.30 -10.91 22.90
CA PRO A 621 -27.39 -10.08 22.12
C PRO A 621 -27.38 -8.62 22.59
N PRO A 622 -26.35 -7.82 22.21
CA PRO A 622 -26.37 -6.39 22.48
C PRO A 622 -27.70 -5.78 22.06
N ALA A 623 -28.08 -4.66 22.69
CA ALA A 623 -29.22 -3.87 22.24
C ALA A 623 -29.17 -3.76 20.71
N ASP A 624 -30.24 -4.18 20.05
CA ASP A 624 -30.34 -4.28 18.61
C ASP A 624 -29.70 -3.03 17.98
N LEU A 625 -28.62 -3.21 17.21
CA LEU A 625 -27.90 -2.08 16.62
C LEU A 625 -28.77 -1.34 15.59
N THR A 626 -29.96 -1.87 15.26
CA THR A 626 -31.00 -1.22 14.47
C THR A 626 -32.05 -0.49 15.30
N ALA A 627 -32.02 -0.60 16.63
CA ALA A 627 -32.94 0.08 17.53
C ALA A 627 -32.80 1.61 17.42
N PRO A 628 -33.87 2.37 17.78
CA PRO A 628 -33.80 3.82 17.84
C PRO A 628 -32.68 4.29 18.77
N VAL A 629 -31.79 5.12 18.23
CA VAL A 629 -30.68 5.69 19.01
C VAL A 629 -31.10 7.03 19.59
N VAL A 630 -30.88 7.23 20.88
CA VAL A 630 -31.09 8.54 21.52
C VAL A 630 -29.80 9.35 21.39
N ILE A 631 -29.93 10.56 20.85
CA ILE A 631 -28.84 11.45 20.51
C ILE A 631 -28.98 12.75 21.30
N THR A 632 -27.99 13.07 22.11
CA THR A 632 -27.97 14.26 22.97
C THR A 632 -27.06 15.38 22.44
N ASP A 633 -26.25 15.09 21.41
CA ASP A 633 -25.40 16.04 20.69
C ASP A 633 -25.80 16.07 19.22
N THR A 634 -25.87 17.26 18.63
CA THR A 634 -26.07 17.43 17.20
C THR A 634 -24.97 16.80 16.34
N THR A 635 -23.76 16.59 16.86
CA THR A 635 -22.67 15.95 16.12
C THR A 635 -22.61 14.46 16.42
N ILE A 636 -22.78 13.64 15.39
CA ILE A 636 -22.78 12.18 15.48
C ILE A 636 -21.68 11.57 14.62
N ARG A 637 -21.25 10.36 15.01
CA ARG A 637 -20.48 9.44 14.18
C ARG A 637 -21.44 8.48 13.48
N ILE A 638 -21.21 8.25 12.20
CA ILE A 638 -21.94 7.30 11.38
C ILE A 638 -20.94 6.31 10.80
N ASP A 639 -21.03 5.04 11.17
CA ASP A 639 -20.30 3.98 10.48
C ASP A 639 -21.15 3.51 9.30
N ALA A 640 -20.57 3.58 8.10
CA ALA A 640 -21.26 3.46 6.81
C ALA A 640 -20.53 2.47 5.90
N ASN A 641 -20.39 1.22 6.37
CA ASN A 641 -19.67 0.19 5.64
C ASN A 641 -20.52 -0.35 4.48
N ALA A 642 -19.92 -0.57 3.32
CA ALA A 642 -20.64 -1.15 2.18
C ALA A 642 -19.72 -1.90 1.21
N ILE A 643 -20.31 -2.84 0.46
CA ILE A 643 -19.69 -3.52 -0.67
C ILE A 643 -20.61 -3.48 -1.88
N ALA A 644 -20.03 -3.53 -3.07
CA ALA A 644 -20.76 -3.77 -4.30
C ALA A 644 -20.30 -5.09 -4.92
N SER A 645 -21.22 -5.81 -5.56
CA SER A 645 -20.88 -7.06 -6.25
C SER A 645 -19.88 -6.87 -7.39
N GLU A 646 -19.85 -5.67 -8.00
CA GLU A 646 -18.89 -5.25 -9.01
C GLU A 646 -18.56 -3.76 -8.84
N GLY A 647 -17.34 -3.34 -9.21
CA GLY A 647 -16.97 -1.92 -9.34
C GLY A 647 -16.76 -1.13 -8.03
N GLY A 648 -17.23 -1.64 -6.88
CA GLY A 648 -17.08 -0.99 -5.58
C GLY A 648 -17.97 0.23 -5.39
N ILE A 649 -17.99 0.76 -4.16
CA ILE A 649 -18.74 1.97 -3.79
C ILE A 649 -17.95 3.20 -4.27
N VAL A 650 -18.62 4.09 -4.99
CA VAL A 650 -18.00 5.32 -5.54
C VAL A 650 -18.55 6.59 -4.90
N ALA A 651 -19.73 6.52 -4.28
CA ALA A 651 -20.32 7.65 -3.59
C ALA A 651 -21.22 7.22 -2.43
N VAL A 652 -21.27 8.07 -1.42
CA VAL A 652 -22.16 7.98 -0.27
C VAL A 652 -22.92 9.30 -0.11
N GLN A 653 -24.21 9.24 0.18
CA GLN A 653 -25.02 10.39 0.57
C GLN A 653 -25.61 10.16 1.94
N LEU A 654 -25.39 11.11 2.86
CA LEU A 654 -26.06 11.15 4.15
C LEU A 654 -27.41 11.86 3.99
N GLY A 655 -28.44 11.37 4.65
CA GLY A 655 -29.79 11.90 4.56
C GLY A 655 -30.54 11.88 5.89
N LEU A 656 -31.44 12.83 6.06
CA LEU A 656 -32.31 12.97 7.23
C LEU A 656 -33.73 13.24 6.76
N ASN A 657 -34.69 12.46 7.24
CA ASN A 657 -36.10 12.60 6.94
C ASN A 657 -36.38 12.67 5.42
N GLY A 658 -35.73 11.79 4.65
CA GLY A 658 -35.87 11.69 3.19
C GLY A 658 -35.11 12.74 2.36
N THR A 659 -34.45 13.71 3.00
CA THR A 659 -33.61 14.71 2.32
C THR A 659 -32.15 14.29 2.36
N PHE A 660 -31.47 14.23 1.21
CA PHE A 660 -30.07 13.80 1.10
C PHE A 660 -29.14 14.98 0.76
N GLU A 661 -27.92 14.92 1.29
CA GLU A 661 -26.83 15.81 0.91
C GLU A 661 -26.26 15.47 -0.47
N ALA A 662 -25.35 16.32 -0.96
CA ALA A 662 -24.58 16.02 -2.16
C ALA A 662 -23.76 14.73 -1.98
N PRO A 663 -23.56 13.93 -3.05
CA PRO A 663 -22.67 12.76 -3.02
C PRO A 663 -21.27 13.10 -2.53
N GLN A 664 -20.73 12.24 -1.67
CA GLN A 664 -19.40 12.35 -1.05
C GLN A 664 -18.58 11.07 -1.34
N PRO A 665 -17.24 11.10 -1.24
CA PRO A 665 -16.42 9.90 -1.31
C PRO A 665 -16.80 8.88 -0.23
N TYR A 666 -16.58 7.60 -0.52
CA TYR A 666 -16.79 6.51 0.44
C TYR A 666 -15.70 6.49 1.52
N TYR A 667 -16.13 6.47 2.78
CA TYR A 667 -15.32 6.24 3.97
C TYR A 667 -16.06 5.23 4.87
N ASP A 668 -15.32 4.49 5.70
CA ASP A 668 -15.94 3.53 6.63
C ASP A 668 -16.75 4.24 7.73
N ALA A 669 -16.40 5.49 8.04
CA ALA A 669 -17.11 6.31 9.02
C ALA A 669 -17.10 7.81 8.68
N TYR A 670 -18.16 8.50 9.08
CA TYR A 670 -18.39 9.92 8.89
C TYR A 670 -18.67 10.61 10.23
N ARG A 671 -18.31 11.89 10.33
CA ARG A 671 -18.82 12.78 11.37
C ARG A 671 -19.83 13.72 10.73
N TRP A 672 -21.04 13.75 11.27
CA TRP A 672 -22.15 14.51 10.69
C TRP A 672 -22.85 15.37 11.73
N SER A 673 -23.17 16.61 11.36
CA SER A 673 -23.88 17.55 12.23
C SER A 673 -25.35 17.61 11.83
N LEU A 674 -26.21 17.10 12.69
CA LEU A 674 -27.66 17.13 12.55
C LEU A 674 -28.22 18.52 12.84
N PRO A 675 -29.35 18.89 12.22
CA PRO A 675 -30.04 20.13 12.55
C PRO A 675 -30.50 20.13 14.00
N ALA A 676 -30.48 21.29 14.66
CA ALA A 676 -30.84 21.47 16.06
C ALA A 676 -32.37 21.45 16.30
N HIS A 677 -33.05 20.44 15.76
CA HIS A 677 -34.47 20.18 15.95
C HIS A 677 -34.62 18.92 16.80
N ALA A 678 -35.22 19.06 17.98
CA ALA A 678 -35.51 17.91 18.84
C ALA A 678 -36.71 17.13 18.30
N GLY A 679 -36.71 15.82 18.56
CA GLY A 679 -37.80 14.91 18.16
C GLY A 679 -37.29 13.65 17.45
N GLU A 680 -38.22 12.92 16.84
CA GLU A 680 -37.94 11.72 16.06
C GLU A 680 -37.45 12.08 14.65
N HIS A 681 -36.42 11.37 14.20
CA HIS A 681 -35.85 11.50 12.87
C HIS A 681 -35.55 10.12 12.27
N GLU A 682 -35.51 10.06 10.95
CA GLU A 682 -35.00 8.92 10.20
C GLU A 682 -33.70 9.33 9.52
N LEU A 683 -32.58 8.76 9.97
CA LEU A 683 -31.29 8.91 9.31
C LEU A 683 -31.21 7.89 8.18
N ALA A 684 -30.64 8.30 7.04
CA ALA A 684 -30.43 7.45 5.90
C ALA A 684 -28.99 7.57 5.39
N VAL A 685 -28.42 6.46 4.95
CA VAL A 685 -27.20 6.44 4.15
C VAL A 685 -27.52 5.78 2.82
N ARG A 686 -27.26 6.51 1.73
CA ARG A 686 -27.39 6.00 0.37
C ARG A 686 -26.01 5.71 -0.22
N TYR A 687 -25.76 4.45 -0.51
CA TYR A 687 -24.60 3.96 -1.22
C TYR A 687 -24.87 3.97 -2.71
N SER A 688 -23.92 4.47 -3.49
CA SER A 688 -23.93 4.37 -4.95
C SER A 688 -22.71 3.57 -5.39
N ASP A 689 -22.95 2.50 -6.14
CA ASP A 689 -21.89 1.76 -6.78
C ASP A 689 -21.43 2.43 -8.07
N ARG A 690 -20.35 1.88 -8.62
CA ARG A 690 -19.74 2.40 -9.83
C ARG A 690 -20.63 2.35 -11.07
N PHE A 691 -21.68 1.53 -11.09
CA PHE A 691 -22.58 1.39 -12.23
C PHE A 691 -23.85 2.25 -12.08
N GLY A 692 -23.90 3.07 -11.03
CA GLY A 692 -25.03 3.95 -10.74
C GLY A 692 -26.16 3.26 -10.00
N GLN A 693 -25.98 2.01 -9.55
CA GLN A 693 -26.95 1.36 -8.69
C GLN A 693 -26.84 1.92 -7.29
N THR A 694 -27.98 2.07 -6.62
CA THR A 694 -28.02 2.63 -5.27
C THR A 694 -28.72 1.71 -4.30
N ALA A 695 -28.24 1.68 -3.06
CA ALA A 695 -28.94 1.11 -1.92
C ALA A 695 -29.02 2.14 -0.80
N THR A 696 -30.16 2.18 -0.11
CA THR A 696 -30.36 3.10 1.03
C THR A 696 -30.64 2.27 2.27
N VAL A 697 -29.90 2.56 3.34
CA VAL A 697 -30.09 1.98 4.66
C VAL A 697 -30.55 3.08 5.60
N THR A 698 -31.57 2.81 6.42
CA THR A 698 -32.15 3.77 7.34
C THR A 698 -32.03 3.31 8.79
N GLN A 699 -31.94 4.27 9.71
CA GLN A 699 -31.98 4.02 11.15
C GLN A 699 -32.83 5.11 11.83
N PRO A 700 -33.83 4.73 12.64
CA PRO A 700 -34.56 5.70 13.46
C PRO A 700 -33.65 6.26 14.55
N LEU A 701 -33.81 7.54 14.88
CA LEU A 701 -33.13 8.17 16.01
C LEU A 701 -33.99 9.26 16.64
N THR A 702 -33.73 9.55 17.91
CA THR A 702 -34.41 10.61 18.68
C THR A 702 -33.39 11.65 19.12
N LEU A 703 -33.56 12.91 18.71
CA LEU A 703 -32.75 14.03 19.19
C LEU A 703 -33.33 14.60 20.49
N GLU A 704 -32.63 14.38 21.59
CA GLU A 704 -32.90 14.97 22.90
C GLU A 704 -31.88 16.07 23.18
N LEU A 705 -32.10 17.25 22.57
CA LEU A 705 -31.21 18.40 22.77
C LEU A 705 -31.49 19.07 24.12
N PRO A 706 -30.45 19.48 24.88
CA PRO A 706 -30.66 20.29 26.08
C PRO A 706 -31.39 21.59 25.71
N PRO A 707 -32.24 22.13 26.61
CA PRO A 707 -32.99 23.35 26.34
C PRO A 707 -32.03 24.47 25.95
N LEU A 708 -32.26 25.06 24.77
CA LEU A 708 -31.47 26.19 24.28
C LEU A 708 -31.63 27.37 25.24
N THR A 709 -30.65 27.58 26.12
CA THR A 709 -30.56 28.79 26.94
C THR A 709 -30.21 29.96 26.03
N ARG A 710 -31.22 30.64 25.48
CA ARG A 710 -31.01 31.87 24.70
C ARG A 710 -30.48 32.96 25.63
N ILE A 711 -29.17 33.17 25.64
CA ILE A 711 -28.57 34.40 26.17
C ILE A 711 -28.85 35.49 25.13
N TYR A 712 -29.88 36.30 25.38
CA TYR A 712 -30.08 37.53 24.64
C TYR A 712 -28.98 38.52 25.06
N LEU A 713 -28.03 38.80 24.17
CA LEU A 713 -27.22 40.01 24.28
C LEU A 713 -28.13 41.21 23.98
N PRO A 714 -28.31 42.16 24.91
CA PRO A 714 -29.16 43.31 24.68
C PRO A 714 -28.52 44.22 23.62
N LEU A 715 -29.18 44.30 22.47
CA LEU A 715 -29.35 45.48 21.61
C LEU A 715 -28.15 46.45 21.54
N VAL A 716 -27.39 46.39 20.44
CA VAL A 716 -26.81 47.61 19.86
C VAL A 716 -28.00 48.41 19.31
N GLY A 717 -28.29 49.52 19.99
CA GLY A 717 -29.36 50.44 19.62
C GLY A 717 -29.13 51.10 18.27
N ARG A 718 -30.26 51.59 17.72
CA ARG A 718 -30.46 52.38 16.50
C ARG A 718 -29.28 53.15 15.96
#